data_AF-A0A354WP82-F1
#
_entry.id   AF-A0A354WP82-F1
#
_cell.length_a   1.000
_cell.length_b   1.000
_cell.length_c   1.000
_cell.angle_alpha   90.00
_cell.angle_beta   90.00
_cell.angle_gamma   90.00
#
_symmetry.space_group_name_H-M   'P 1'
#
loop_
_entity.id
_entity.type
_entity.pdbx_description
1 polymer ?
#
loop_
_entity_poly.entity_id
_entity_poly.type
_entity_poly.pdbx_seq_one_letter_code
_entity_poly.pdbx_strand_id
1 'polypeptide(L)'
;DGKEEPPVCTCETACTAESMNASCPVCGAEGASAENCAKYVKPDVQTQPEGEPVTLNDEGETVIQLTQSNISNYMSSGLTDGSYQLGENVTVESGSLEVKGTATLDLNGFTLTIREPQAQQVYYYDNQGKQQAEPSPIGILVYGGYMVEAVSQTLTLTDSKGGGKLDVQGADAIGIYVGRGCTLNIEGGTITNSGSVSSVGVQAVLGTVNMTGGSIKNQAYGVLLHGSNMTIADNAEISDCGNLETDNYQTGGVLALSGYPGDIGGYTASTITMTGGTISNCMSPSAGGGVFLQAGSTFDMSGGTITGCKAGAASVGVSGGGGVYVGGTFNMSGSASITNCEATGSSSGGGVLVGGTFNMSGSAKITGCTAAAAGGGVYVSGDASGLTAFTMSGSAKITSCTAVGGCGGGVYLGQCSFTMEGSASITNCTATEIGGNVKDGDCIMIEYDQSVTLKIDDNVTINGQISQFVGDTERIDGLGTETFPYQIGTAAGLKWFRDKVNGSNGQTQNTGACAVLTADIDLENEEWTPIGIASDYDNTKAYSGIFDGGGHTISGLNVTDDSFHAGLFGLIAGATIQDLSISGSVTGSYFNCGSIAGTAGENSTIKNCSSHCDVTNTTGAYAGGVVGVLFKSATIIDCYNTGTIHQDPSNRGNPETGGIVGRNSGTIRNCYNVGSVSCDNETSLGSIAGFMPDWSSIGIVENCYYLDGTGLNAVGSKGERSSIIKTESKTAAEFADGTVLALLINGRTDSPWDSTCKYVTAAGKTLPVFKGQGDAHEHSGTWKSNGNGTHSRVCACGVTETANCSGGTATCTEKATCAICGGKYGALGAHSFTETVDAKYLKSAATCTAKAVYYKSCAVCGEKGTETFETGNVLGHDWGKWQSNGDGTHTRVCKRDESHTETVNCSGGTATCTEKATCTDCGGKYGDKDPDNHTGKEEWTITKTKHEKKWSCCGEITVAKESHTFGKWVVTKKATSKKEGEKTRTCEVCDYVETATIPATG
;
A
#
# COMPACT_ATOMS: atom_id res chain seq x y z
N ASP A 1 -0.81 -12.76 84.89
CA ASP A 1 -1.59 -11.69 85.52
C ASP A 1 -0.86 -10.37 85.41
N GLY A 2 -1.42 -9.51 84.56
CA GLY A 2 -0.79 -8.28 84.11
C GLY A 2 -0.70 -7.20 85.18
N LYS A 3 0.25 -6.29 84.99
CA LYS A 3 0.24 -4.95 85.58
C LYS A 3 0.79 -3.95 84.57
N GLU A 4 -0.16 -3.15 84.11
CA GLU A 4 -0.14 -1.81 83.50
C GLU A 4 1.21 -1.10 83.29
N GLU A 5 1.40 -0.65 82.05
CA GLU A 5 2.39 0.35 81.64
C GLU A 5 2.05 1.74 82.20
N PRO A 6 3.04 2.56 82.61
CA PRO A 6 2.85 3.97 82.92
C PRO A 6 2.72 4.82 81.63
N PRO A 7 1.97 5.93 81.66
CA PRO A 7 1.60 6.68 80.45
C PRO A 7 2.80 7.41 79.83
N VAL A 8 2.92 7.29 78.50
CA VAL A 8 3.90 8.02 77.67
C VAL A 8 3.28 9.34 77.18
N CYS A 9 4.02 10.44 77.30
CA CYS A 9 3.63 11.75 76.76
C CYS A 9 3.75 11.73 75.23
N THR A 10 2.65 11.97 74.50
CA THR A 10 2.57 11.84 73.03
C THR A 10 2.60 13.18 72.28
N CYS A 11 3.08 14.26 72.90
CA CYS A 11 3.10 15.59 72.28
C CYS A 11 4.46 15.89 71.64
N GLU A 12 4.59 15.77 70.32
CA GLU A 12 5.86 15.85 69.59
C GLU A 12 6.44 17.27 69.37
N THR A 13 5.84 18.37 69.86
CA THR A 13 6.32 19.72 69.44
C THR A 13 6.24 20.89 70.43
N ALA A 14 6.00 20.70 71.73
CA ALA A 14 5.94 21.86 72.64
C ALA A 14 6.44 21.60 74.08
N CYS A 15 7.76 21.51 74.26
CA CYS A 15 8.41 21.69 75.57
C CYS A 15 9.79 22.35 75.40
N THR A 16 9.95 23.58 75.86
CA THR A 16 11.26 24.21 76.06
C THR A 16 11.72 24.02 77.51
N ALA A 17 13.03 24.05 77.76
CA ALA A 17 13.64 23.72 79.06
C ALA A 17 13.16 24.57 80.26
N GLU A 18 12.47 25.70 80.03
CA GLU A 18 12.03 26.60 81.11
C GLU A 18 10.67 26.25 81.75
N SER A 19 9.92 25.26 81.26
CA SER A 19 8.61 24.90 81.85
C SER A 19 8.59 23.65 82.73
N MET A 20 9.75 23.10 83.11
CA MET A 20 9.81 21.95 84.02
C MET A 20 9.76 22.40 85.50
N ASN A 21 8.56 22.68 86.03
CA ASN A 21 8.18 22.49 87.45
C ASN A 21 6.76 22.99 87.84
N ALA A 22 5.81 23.07 86.91
CA ALA A 22 4.38 23.12 87.23
C ALA A 22 3.58 22.45 86.10
N SER A 23 2.47 21.81 86.46
CA SER A 23 1.60 20.92 85.65
C SER A 23 1.54 21.23 84.14
N CYS A 24 1.70 20.22 83.28
CA CYS A 24 1.56 20.36 81.83
C CYS A 24 0.13 20.82 81.47
N PRO A 25 -0.06 21.99 80.82
CA PRO A 25 -1.38 22.57 80.58
C PRO A 25 -2.23 21.82 79.53
N VAL A 26 -1.68 20.79 78.87
CA VAL A 26 -2.37 20.02 77.82
C VAL A 26 -2.87 18.66 78.31
N CYS A 27 -2.14 17.98 79.21
CA CYS A 27 -2.51 16.63 79.67
C CYS A 27 -2.57 16.42 81.18
N GLY A 28 -2.13 17.40 82.00
CA GLY A 28 -2.33 17.39 83.45
C GLY A 28 -1.57 16.33 84.26
N ALA A 29 -0.61 15.60 83.69
CA ALA A 29 0.16 14.58 84.41
C ALA A 29 1.32 15.18 85.25
N GLU A 30 1.41 14.81 86.53
CA GLU A 30 2.53 15.18 87.43
C GLU A 30 3.59 14.07 87.50
N GLY A 31 4.88 14.42 87.31
CA GLY A 31 6.03 13.64 87.82
C GLY A 31 6.70 12.59 86.92
N ALA A 32 7.16 12.94 85.70
CA ALA A 32 8.01 12.05 84.89
C ALA A 32 9.52 12.28 85.14
N SER A 33 10.31 11.18 85.30
CA SER A 33 11.74 11.22 85.65
C SER A 33 12.69 11.36 84.45
N ALA A 34 13.91 11.83 84.73
CA ALA A 34 14.92 12.25 83.75
C ALA A 34 15.59 11.12 82.93
N GLU A 35 15.29 9.84 83.16
CA GLU A 35 16.02 8.73 82.56
C GLU A 35 15.58 8.38 81.12
N ASN A 36 14.50 8.96 80.60
CA ASN A 36 14.00 8.68 79.25
C ASN A 36 14.53 9.62 78.13
N CYS A 37 15.48 10.53 78.43
CA CYS A 37 16.01 11.49 77.43
C CYS A 37 17.51 11.34 77.10
N ALA A 38 18.16 10.25 77.51
CA ALA A 38 19.61 10.04 77.34
C ALA A 38 20.07 9.65 75.92
N LYS A 39 19.33 10.02 74.86
CA LYS A 39 19.73 9.80 73.45
C LYS A 39 20.10 11.07 72.66
N TYR A 40 20.12 12.23 73.29
CA TYR A 40 20.53 13.48 72.64
C TYR A 40 21.72 14.11 73.35
N VAL A 41 22.91 13.59 73.04
CA VAL A 41 24.17 14.31 73.28
C VAL A 41 24.44 15.16 72.05
N LYS A 42 24.31 16.49 72.18
CA LYS A 42 24.86 17.45 71.21
C LYS A 42 26.37 17.25 71.11
N PRO A 43 26.98 17.30 69.91
CA PRO A 43 28.42 17.48 69.83
C PRO A 43 28.80 18.85 70.37
N ASP A 44 29.94 18.88 71.06
CA ASP A 44 30.59 20.09 71.57
C ASP A 44 30.68 21.17 70.49
N VAL A 45 30.25 22.38 70.85
CA VAL A 45 30.52 23.59 70.09
C VAL A 45 32.03 23.83 70.14
N GLN A 46 32.75 23.41 69.10
CA GLN A 46 34.03 24.03 68.79
C GLN A 46 33.74 25.43 68.25
N THR A 47 34.28 26.42 68.95
CA THR A 47 34.24 27.83 68.62
C THR A 47 34.69 28.08 67.19
N GLN A 48 33.80 28.67 66.37
CA GLN A 48 34.13 29.24 65.05
C GLN A 48 35.21 30.33 65.19
N PRO A 49 36.06 30.54 64.17
CA PRO A 49 36.82 31.78 64.05
C PRO A 49 35.84 32.96 63.86
N GLU A 50 35.96 33.99 64.70
CA GLU A 50 35.20 35.23 64.54
C GLU A 50 35.55 35.91 63.19
N GLY A 51 34.55 36.06 62.30
CA GLY A 51 34.67 36.93 61.13
C GLY A 51 34.06 36.46 59.79
N GLU A 52 33.48 35.26 59.71
CA GLU A 52 32.95 34.74 58.42
C GLU A 52 31.50 35.22 58.13
N PRO A 53 31.19 35.61 56.88
CA PRO A 53 29.83 36.02 56.51
C PRO A 53 28.91 34.80 56.43
N VAL A 54 27.99 34.73 57.40
CA VAL A 54 26.96 33.70 57.49
C VAL A 54 25.62 34.31 57.11
N THR A 55 24.87 33.65 56.23
CA THR A 55 23.54 34.07 55.77
C THR A 55 22.53 32.96 55.98
N LEU A 56 21.23 33.29 56.00
CA LEU A 56 20.17 32.27 55.96
C LEU A 56 19.86 31.93 54.49
N ASN A 57 19.73 30.65 54.15
CA ASN A 57 19.13 30.26 52.87
C ASN A 57 17.61 30.53 52.86
N ASP A 58 16.98 30.25 51.73
CA ASP A 58 15.52 30.42 51.53
C ASP A 58 14.67 29.54 52.48
N GLU A 59 15.29 28.57 53.16
CA GLU A 59 14.67 27.66 54.14
C GLU A 59 14.96 28.04 55.61
N GLY A 60 15.73 29.11 55.84
CA GLY A 60 16.06 29.60 57.19
C GLY A 60 17.21 28.87 57.87
N GLU A 61 18.01 28.10 57.15
CA GLU A 61 19.22 27.43 57.65
C GLU A 61 20.47 28.31 57.52
N THR A 62 21.38 28.15 58.47
CA THR A 62 22.68 28.82 58.50
C THR A 62 23.57 28.33 57.35
N VAL A 63 23.89 29.21 56.40
CA VAL A 63 24.76 28.93 55.25
C VAL A 63 26.04 29.75 55.30
N ILE A 64 27.16 29.06 55.05
CA ILE A 64 28.50 29.63 54.96
C ILE A 64 28.76 30.09 53.52
N GLN A 65 29.04 31.39 53.33
CA GLN A 65 29.37 31.93 52.00
C GLN A 65 30.84 31.68 51.66
N LEU A 66 31.08 30.93 50.59
CA LEU A 66 32.39 30.69 50.00
C LEU A 66 32.69 31.76 48.95
N THR A 67 33.81 32.45 49.11
CA THR A 67 34.30 33.52 48.24
C THR A 67 35.78 33.29 47.95
N GLN A 68 36.36 34.06 47.02
CA GLN A 68 37.79 33.98 46.74
C GLN A 68 38.64 34.29 47.98
N SER A 69 38.11 35.08 48.92
CA SER A 69 38.83 35.55 50.11
C SER A 69 38.96 34.51 51.23
N ASN A 70 38.04 33.54 51.32
CA ASN A 70 38.00 32.56 52.42
C ASN A 70 38.11 31.10 51.98
N ILE A 71 38.03 30.78 50.68
CA ILE A 71 38.10 29.39 50.20
C ILE A 71 39.35 28.64 50.69
N SER A 72 40.49 29.33 50.81
CA SER A 72 41.75 28.74 51.31
C SER A 72 41.66 28.18 52.73
N ASN A 73 40.77 28.72 53.57
CA ASN A 73 40.52 28.21 54.92
C ASN A 73 39.95 26.79 54.82
N TYR A 74 38.95 26.60 53.95
CA TYR A 74 38.28 25.32 53.75
C TYR A 74 39.11 24.32 52.94
N MET A 75 40.01 24.79 52.07
CA MET A 75 41.02 23.92 51.46
C MET A 75 41.94 23.26 52.50
N SER A 76 42.11 23.88 53.67
CA SER A 76 42.94 23.35 54.76
C SER A 76 42.12 22.59 55.81
N SER A 77 40.97 23.13 56.22
CA SER A 77 40.11 22.51 57.25
C SER A 77 39.26 21.37 56.70
N GLY A 78 38.87 21.42 55.43
CA GLY A 78 37.78 20.63 54.85
C GLY A 78 36.40 21.21 55.16
N LEU A 79 35.38 20.70 54.46
CA LEU A 79 33.97 20.98 54.69
C LEU A 79 33.44 20.03 55.78
N THR A 80 33.10 20.55 56.95
CA THR A 80 32.45 19.81 58.03
C THR A 80 30.93 19.83 57.89
N ASP A 81 30.21 19.19 58.81
CA ASP A 81 28.73 19.20 58.88
C ASP A 81 28.15 20.62 58.67
N GLY A 82 27.36 20.81 57.62
CA GLY A 82 26.71 22.10 57.32
C GLY A 82 26.53 22.42 55.85
N SER A 83 25.97 23.61 55.58
CA SER A 83 25.66 24.09 54.23
C SER A 83 26.60 25.23 53.81
N TYR A 84 27.21 25.08 52.65
CA TYR A 84 28.17 26.01 52.04
C TYR A 84 27.64 26.46 50.69
N GLN A 85 27.74 27.75 50.39
CA GLN A 85 27.22 28.32 49.14
C GLN A 85 28.25 29.25 48.51
N LEU A 86 28.45 29.16 47.19
CA LEU A 86 29.29 30.13 46.49
C LEU A 86 28.63 31.52 46.46
N GLY A 87 29.38 32.54 46.87
CA GLY A 87 28.97 33.95 46.75
C GLY A 87 29.42 34.61 45.44
N GLU A 88 30.40 34.02 44.75
CA GLU A 88 30.99 34.50 43.50
C GLU A 88 31.70 33.34 42.76
N ASN A 89 32.25 33.60 41.57
CA ASN A 89 33.16 32.64 40.94
C ASN A 89 34.45 32.56 41.75
N VAL A 90 34.87 31.34 42.10
CA VAL A 90 36.04 31.08 42.95
C VAL A 90 37.03 30.22 42.18
N THR A 91 38.31 30.60 42.20
CA THR A 91 39.42 29.81 41.65
C THR A 91 40.38 29.40 42.75
N VAL A 92 40.60 28.10 42.86
CA VAL A 92 41.63 27.47 43.69
C VAL A 92 42.79 27.11 42.77
N GLU A 93 43.96 27.71 42.99
CA GLU A 93 45.12 27.54 42.09
C GLU A 93 45.82 26.17 42.26
N SER A 94 45.65 25.49 43.41
CA SER A 94 46.18 24.15 43.68
C SER A 94 45.55 23.56 44.95
N GLY A 95 45.42 22.24 45.01
CA GLY A 95 44.98 21.49 46.20
C GLY A 95 43.74 20.63 45.97
N SER A 96 43.20 20.06 47.05
CA SER A 96 41.97 19.26 47.03
C SER A 96 41.03 19.72 48.16
N LEU A 97 39.74 19.81 47.86
CA LEU A 97 38.72 20.17 48.85
C LEU A 97 38.21 18.90 49.54
N GLU A 98 38.54 18.72 50.82
CA GLU A 98 38.13 17.54 51.59
C GLU A 98 36.75 17.71 52.22
N VAL A 99 35.97 16.64 52.30
CA VAL A 99 34.69 16.57 53.04
C VAL A 99 34.88 15.74 54.31
N LYS A 100 34.58 16.36 55.46
CA LYS A 100 34.75 15.85 56.84
C LYS A 100 33.44 15.93 57.62
N GLY A 101 32.36 15.49 57.01
CA GLY A 101 31.07 15.27 57.65
C GLY A 101 29.98 15.01 56.61
N THR A 102 28.81 15.54 56.89
CA THR A 102 27.68 15.68 55.97
C THR A 102 27.60 17.14 55.53
N ALA A 103 28.14 17.45 54.35
CA ALA A 103 28.22 18.80 53.82
C ALA A 103 27.34 18.99 52.57
N THR A 104 26.68 20.13 52.46
CA THR A 104 26.01 20.59 51.23
C THR A 104 26.84 21.70 50.60
N LEU A 105 27.19 21.57 49.32
CA LEU A 105 27.85 22.60 48.52
C LEU A 105 26.89 23.09 47.43
N ASP A 106 26.36 24.30 47.58
CA ASP A 106 25.53 24.98 46.59
C ASP A 106 26.39 25.89 45.69
N LEU A 107 26.44 25.59 44.40
CA LEU A 107 27.16 26.38 43.42
C LEU A 107 26.49 27.73 43.12
N ASN A 108 25.19 27.89 43.41
CA ASN A 108 24.47 29.17 43.36
C ASN A 108 24.64 29.97 42.04
N GLY A 109 24.73 29.27 40.90
CA GLY A 109 24.96 29.85 39.58
C GLY A 109 26.39 30.28 39.28
N PHE A 110 27.34 30.02 40.18
CA PHE A 110 28.76 30.36 40.05
C PHE A 110 29.64 29.15 39.73
N THR A 111 30.86 29.44 39.29
CA THR A 111 31.88 28.43 38.99
C THR A 111 32.89 28.33 40.14
N LEU A 112 33.07 27.12 40.67
CA LEU A 112 34.23 26.73 41.46
C LEU A 112 35.24 26.07 40.53
N THR A 113 36.34 26.76 40.25
CA THR A 113 37.46 26.23 39.48
C THR A 113 38.55 25.72 40.42
N ILE A 114 38.96 24.46 40.27
CA ILE A 114 40.15 23.90 40.94
C ILE A 114 41.19 23.60 39.87
N ARG A 115 42.25 24.40 39.82
CA ARG A 115 43.39 24.19 38.93
C ARG A 115 44.40 23.27 39.56
N GLU A 116 45.01 22.43 38.73
CA GLU A 116 46.11 21.54 39.10
C GLU A 116 45.89 20.87 40.48
N PRO A 117 44.81 20.08 40.63
CA PRO A 117 44.59 19.32 41.85
C PRO A 117 45.81 18.46 42.18
N GLN A 118 45.92 18.04 43.44
CA GLN A 118 47.05 17.24 43.91
C GLN A 118 46.61 15.80 44.20
N ALA A 119 47.54 14.86 44.06
CA ALA A 119 47.32 13.48 44.49
C ALA A 119 47.17 13.43 46.02
N GLN A 120 46.20 12.66 46.50
CA GLN A 120 45.87 12.51 47.91
C GLN A 120 46.26 11.14 48.44
N GLN A 121 46.46 10.99 49.75
CA GLN A 121 46.74 9.68 50.37
C GLN A 121 45.47 8.83 50.50
N VAL A 122 44.90 8.46 49.36
CA VAL A 122 43.76 7.56 49.25
C VAL A 122 44.27 6.18 48.89
N TYR A 123 43.79 5.15 49.57
CA TYR A 123 44.24 3.77 49.35
C TYR A 123 43.09 2.86 48.95
N TYR A 124 43.40 1.84 48.14
CA TYR A 124 42.50 0.75 47.76
C TYR A 124 43.29 -0.57 47.63
N TYR A 125 42.67 -1.75 47.67
CA TYR A 125 43.38 -3.00 47.33
C TYR A 125 43.33 -3.24 45.82
N ASP A 126 44.34 -3.86 45.23
CA ASP A 126 44.27 -4.37 43.87
C ASP A 126 43.68 -5.79 43.80
N ASN A 127 43.60 -6.37 42.59
CA ASN A 127 43.12 -7.74 42.35
C ASN A 127 43.94 -8.84 43.05
N GLN A 128 45.10 -8.50 43.61
CA GLN A 128 45.97 -9.42 44.35
C GLN A 128 45.83 -9.22 45.87
N GLY A 129 44.91 -8.36 46.31
CA GLY A 129 44.70 -8.01 47.72
C GLY A 129 45.82 -7.13 48.28
N LYS A 130 46.57 -6.42 47.43
CA LYS A 130 47.67 -5.56 47.85
C LYS A 130 47.25 -4.09 47.85
N GLN A 131 47.57 -3.37 48.93
CA GLN A 131 47.20 -1.96 49.08
C GLN A 131 47.95 -1.12 48.05
N GLN A 132 47.21 -0.35 47.28
CA GLN A 132 47.64 0.63 46.28
C GLN A 132 47.19 2.02 46.74
N ALA A 133 47.96 3.03 46.37
CA ALA A 133 47.55 4.43 46.52
C ALA A 133 46.90 4.88 45.20
N GLU A 134 45.86 5.71 45.27
CA GLU A 134 45.28 6.37 44.10
C GLU A 134 46.32 7.37 43.54
N PRO A 135 46.88 7.13 42.34
CA PRO A 135 47.89 8.01 41.78
C PRO A 135 47.31 9.32 41.22
N SER A 136 46.00 9.35 40.96
CA SER A 136 45.35 10.45 40.24
C SER A 136 45.14 11.67 41.14
N PRO A 137 45.36 12.90 40.63
CA PRO A 137 45.00 14.12 41.34
C PRO A 137 43.50 14.23 41.63
N ILE A 138 43.11 14.78 42.79
CA ILE A 138 41.69 14.84 43.21
C ILE A 138 41.25 16.30 43.43
N GLY A 139 40.13 16.71 42.82
CA GLY A 139 39.50 18.00 43.04
C GLY A 139 38.78 18.06 44.39
N ILE A 140 37.72 17.26 44.55
CA ILE A 140 36.98 17.11 45.81
C ILE A 140 37.13 15.68 46.34
N LEU A 141 37.50 15.55 47.61
CA LEU A 141 37.72 14.26 48.27
C LEU A 141 36.63 13.98 49.31
N VAL A 142 35.78 12.99 49.04
CA VAL A 142 34.76 12.48 49.97
C VAL A 142 35.22 11.11 50.49
N TYR A 143 36.01 11.11 51.56
CA TYR A 143 36.73 9.92 52.01
C TYR A 143 36.85 9.85 53.54
N GLY A 144 36.26 8.82 54.13
CA GLY A 144 36.30 8.57 55.58
C GLY A 144 37.47 7.70 56.06
N GLY A 145 38.23 7.11 55.13
CA GLY A 145 39.20 6.06 55.41
C GLY A 145 38.89 4.76 54.66
N TYR A 146 39.85 3.84 54.69
CA TYR A 146 39.79 2.59 53.94
C TYR A 146 39.11 1.43 54.70
N MET A 147 39.25 1.43 56.03
CA MET A 147 38.78 0.36 56.90
C MET A 147 37.26 0.28 56.91
N VAL A 148 36.70 -0.92 57.18
CA VAL A 148 35.24 -1.13 57.31
C VAL A 148 34.61 -0.20 58.35
N GLU A 149 35.37 0.17 59.38
CA GLU A 149 34.95 1.01 60.51
C GLU A 149 35.14 2.52 60.26
N ALA A 150 35.57 2.92 59.05
CA ALA A 150 35.75 4.32 58.68
C ALA A 150 34.43 5.11 58.77
N VAL A 151 34.51 6.35 59.25
CA VAL A 151 33.34 7.23 59.39
C VAL A 151 32.88 7.66 58.00
N SER A 152 31.66 7.31 57.62
CA SER A 152 31.06 7.71 56.35
C SER A 152 31.01 9.24 56.22
N GLN A 153 31.36 9.74 55.03
CA GLN A 153 31.28 11.15 54.66
C GLN A 153 30.20 11.32 53.58
N THR A 154 29.48 12.44 53.60
CA THR A 154 28.45 12.75 52.61
C THR A 154 28.66 14.14 52.03
N LEU A 155 28.65 14.24 50.70
CA LEU A 155 28.60 15.50 49.98
C LEU A 155 27.30 15.59 49.19
N THR A 156 26.54 16.66 49.35
CA THR A 156 25.42 17.02 48.47
C THR A 156 25.81 18.23 47.64
N LEU A 157 25.86 18.09 46.32
CA LEU A 157 26.14 19.15 45.36
C LEU A 157 24.81 19.69 44.80
N THR A 158 24.56 20.97 44.96
CA THR A 158 23.35 21.65 44.47
C THR A 158 23.70 22.89 43.65
N ASP A 159 22.71 23.45 42.97
CA ASP A 159 22.84 24.71 42.23
C ASP A 159 21.51 25.45 42.23
N SER A 160 21.26 26.22 43.29
CA SER A 160 19.97 26.86 43.55
C SER A 160 19.56 27.90 42.49
N LYS A 161 20.53 28.51 41.78
CA LYS A 161 20.25 29.53 40.74
C LYS A 161 20.44 29.04 39.30
N GLY A 162 21.01 27.86 39.12
CA GLY A 162 21.26 27.29 37.80
C GLY A 162 22.48 27.89 37.09
N GLY A 163 23.17 27.06 36.31
CA GLY A 163 24.35 27.44 35.53
C GLY A 163 25.67 27.35 36.31
N GLY A 164 25.62 26.95 37.58
CA GLY A 164 26.78 26.72 38.42
C GLY A 164 27.64 25.55 37.94
N LYS A 165 28.95 25.66 38.12
CA LYS A 165 29.92 24.67 37.63
C LYS A 165 30.98 24.31 38.67
N LEU A 166 31.30 23.03 38.76
CA LEU A 166 32.54 22.54 39.35
C LEU A 166 33.49 22.21 38.19
N ASP A 167 34.52 23.05 38.01
CA ASP A 167 35.49 22.92 36.92
C ASP A 167 36.86 22.51 37.46
N VAL A 168 37.20 21.23 37.33
CA VAL A 168 38.46 20.68 37.86
C VAL A 168 39.46 20.54 36.72
N GLN A 169 40.39 21.48 36.62
CA GLN A 169 41.34 21.62 35.53
C GLN A 169 42.67 20.92 35.86
N GLY A 170 42.74 19.62 35.57
CA GLY A 170 43.98 18.83 35.69
C GLY A 170 44.03 17.68 34.69
N ALA A 171 45.24 17.32 34.24
CA ALA A 171 45.45 16.10 33.48
C ALA A 171 45.25 14.88 34.39
N ASP A 172 44.48 13.90 33.93
CA ASP A 172 44.14 12.67 34.66
C ASP A 172 43.50 12.92 36.03
N ALA A 173 42.96 14.13 36.24
CA ALA A 173 42.37 14.51 37.52
C ALA A 173 40.99 13.89 37.69
N ILE A 174 40.66 13.57 38.94
CA ILE A 174 39.33 13.15 39.38
C ILE A 174 38.60 14.39 39.90
N GLY A 175 37.45 14.72 39.33
CA GLY A 175 36.62 15.83 39.77
C GLY A 175 36.16 15.64 41.21
N ILE A 176 35.45 14.54 41.47
CA ILE A 176 35.04 14.12 42.82
C ILE A 176 35.39 12.65 43.05
N TYR A 177 36.14 12.36 44.12
CA TYR A 177 36.41 11.00 44.58
C TYR A 177 35.49 10.62 45.74
N VAL A 178 34.85 9.46 45.65
CA VAL A 178 33.94 8.92 46.67
C VAL A 178 34.47 7.59 47.20
N GLY A 179 34.86 7.60 48.46
CA GLY A 179 35.44 6.45 49.14
C GLY A 179 34.41 5.44 49.65
N ARG A 180 34.96 4.39 50.28
CA ARG A 180 34.18 3.32 50.88
C ARG A 180 33.14 3.84 51.85
N GLY A 181 31.88 3.42 51.66
CA GLY A 181 30.75 3.79 52.52
C GLY A 181 30.39 5.28 52.51
N CYS A 182 31.09 6.11 51.72
CA CYS A 182 30.80 7.52 51.57
C CYS A 182 29.76 7.74 50.47
N THR A 183 29.07 8.88 50.52
CA THR A 183 27.97 9.21 49.61
C THR A 183 28.20 10.55 48.92
N LEU A 184 27.94 10.58 47.62
CA LEU A 184 27.82 11.81 46.83
C LEU A 184 26.40 11.91 46.31
N ASN A 185 25.70 12.99 46.64
CA ASN A 185 24.43 13.36 46.03
C ASN A 185 24.65 14.54 45.07
N ILE A 186 24.16 14.44 43.85
CA ILE A 186 24.20 15.49 42.83
C ILE A 186 22.76 15.84 42.50
N GLU A 187 22.32 17.00 42.96
CA GLU A 187 20.96 17.50 42.76
C GLU A 187 20.95 18.68 41.77
N GLY A 188 22.11 19.32 41.55
CA GLY A 188 22.25 20.45 40.64
C GLY A 188 23.71 20.72 40.24
N GLY A 189 23.90 21.64 39.30
CA GLY A 189 25.22 22.08 38.85
C GLY A 189 25.82 21.21 37.74
N THR A 190 26.97 21.65 37.21
CA THR A 190 27.71 20.91 36.17
C THR A 190 29.12 20.58 36.63
N ILE A 191 29.47 19.30 36.69
CA ILE A 191 30.84 18.83 36.90
C ILE A 191 31.52 18.73 35.51
N THR A 192 32.60 19.47 35.32
CA THR A 192 33.31 19.54 34.03
C THR A 192 34.81 19.73 34.21
N ASN A 193 35.56 19.57 33.12
CA ASN A 193 36.98 19.92 33.06
C ASN A 193 37.20 20.71 31.77
N SER A 194 37.53 22.00 31.90
CA SER A 194 37.85 22.85 30.76
C SER A 194 39.34 22.84 30.36
N GLY A 195 40.20 22.17 31.13
CA GLY A 195 41.66 22.18 30.99
C GLY A 195 42.31 20.90 30.44
N SER A 196 41.63 19.74 30.46
CA SER A 196 42.15 18.49 29.89
C SER A 196 41.02 17.54 29.44
N VAL A 197 41.31 16.69 28.45
CA VAL A 197 40.41 15.66 27.93
C VAL A 197 40.60 14.28 28.57
N SER A 198 41.51 14.13 29.54
CA SER A 198 41.87 12.82 30.15
C SER A 198 41.30 12.58 31.55
N SER A 199 40.48 13.49 32.08
CA SER A 199 39.99 13.46 33.46
C SER A 199 38.77 12.56 33.70
N VAL A 200 38.55 12.24 34.97
CA VAL A 200 37.36 11.54 35.48
C VAL A 200 36.44 12.55 36.15
N GLY A 201 35.15 12.59 35.79
CA GLY A 201 34.17 13.44 36.46
C GLY A 201 33.97 13.01 37.91
N VAL A 202 33.53 11.77 38.10
CA VAL A 202 33.34 11.15 39.42
C VAL A 202 33.97 9.76 39.44
N GLN A 203 34.76 9.47 40.47
CA GLN A 203 35.24 8.12 40.75
C GLN A 203 34.70 7.66 42.10
N ALA A 204 34.06 6.48 42.12
CA ALA A 204 33.58 5.86 43.36
C ALA A 204 34.23 4.49 43.56
N VAL A 205 34.74 4.26 44.76
CA VAL A 205 35.36 2.99 45.17
C VAL A 205 34.68 2.50 46.43
N LEU A 206 33.84 1.46 46.30
CA LEU A 206 32.92 0.97 47.34
C LEU A 206 32.04 2.07 47.95
N GLY A 207 31.76 3.12 47.17
CA GLY A 207 30.97 4.29 47.56
C GLY A 207 29.58 4.29 46.94
N THR A 208 28.81 5.34 47.24
CA THR A 208 27.48 5.58 46.65
C THR A 208 27.42 6.93 45.95
N VAL A 209 26.90 6.95 44.71
CA VAL A 209 26.68 8.16 43.93
C VAL A 209 25.19 8.24 43.56
N ASN A 210 24.50 9.29 43.98
CA ASN A 210 23.10 9.53 43.64
C ASN A 210 23.00 10.80 42.81
N MET A 211 22.45 10.69 41.60
CA MET A 211 22.15 11.83 40.74
C MET A 211 20.64 11.96 40.59
N THR A 212 20.04 12.98 41.19
CA THR A 212 18.63 13.38 40.98
C THR A 212 18.54 14.65 40.13
N GLY A 213 19.68 15.26 39.82
CA GLY A 213 19.78 16.38 38.91
C GLY A 213 21.23 16.61 38.52
N GLY A 214 21.54 17.85 38.14
CA GLY A 214 22.88 18.24 37.71
C GLY A 214 23.38 17.50 36.47
N SER A 215 24.62 17.78 36.09
CA SER A 215 25.25 17.14 34.93
C SER A 215 26.74 16.86 35.11
N ILE A 216 27.23 15.82 34.43
CA ILE A 216 28.66 15.52 34.29
C ILE A 216 28.99 15.58 32.81
N LYS A 217 29.92 16.47 32.42
CA LYS A 217 30.21 16.75 31.00
C LYS A 217 31.69 16.92 30.68
N ASN A 218 32.06 16.58 29.44
CA ASN A 218 33.39 16.81 28.86
C ASN A 218 34.52 16.17 29.68
N GLN A 219 34.37 14.89 30.00
CA GLN A 219 35.38 14.10 30.75
C GLN A 219 35.84 12.94 29.87
N ALA A 220 37.04 12.38 30.08
CA ALA A 220 37.35 11.07 29.49
C ALA A 220 36.45 9.97 30.08
N TYR A 221 36.16 10.09 31.37
CA TYR A 221 35.27 9.21 32.11
C TYR A 221 34.22 10.06 32.78
N GLY A 222 32.95 9.89 32.43
CA GLY A 222 31.87 10.56 33.18
C GLY A 222 31.88 10.08 34.62
N VAL A 223 31.59 8.79 34.82
CA VAL A 223 31.61 8.14 36.13
C VAL A 223 32.34 6.79 36.07
N LEU A 224 33.27 6.58 37.00
CA LEU A 224 34.02 5.34 37.17
C LEU A 224 33.64 4.69 38.50
N LEU A 225 33.07 3.48 38.46
CA LEU A 225 32.62 2.74 39.63
C LEU A 225 33.47 1.49 39.85
N HIS A 226 33.95 1.30 41.07
CA HIS A 226 34.61 0.07 41.52
C HIS A 226 33.84 -0.51 42.71
N GLY A 227 33.04 -1.55 42.47
CA GLY A 227 32.16 -2.17 43.48
C GLY A 227 31.24 -1.17 44.17
N SER A 228 30.80 -0.15 43.44
CA SER A 228 30.05 1.00 43.95
C SER A 228 28.61 0.99 43.46
N ASN A 229 27.76 1.72 44.16
CA ASN A 229 26.36 1.90 43.78
C ASN A 229 26.16 3.27 43.15
N MET A 230 25.43 3.31 42.05
CA MET A 230 25.04 4.55 41.39
C MET A 230 23.54 4.58 41.15
N THR A 231 22.90 5.72 41.44
CA THR A 231 21.50 5.99 41.08
C THR A 231 21.45 7.19 40.14
N ILE A 232 20.69 7.09 39.04
CA ILE A 232 20.39 8.17 38.09
C ILE A 232 18.86 8.31 37.98
N ALA A 233 18.34 9.46 38.39
CA ALA A 233 16.92 9.73 38.46
C ALA A 233 16.58 11.11 37.90
N ASP A 234 15.29 11.37 37.76
CA ASP A 234 14.72 12.67 37.39
C ASP A 234 15.37 13.27 36.13
N ASN A 235 16.03 14.43 36.24
CA ASN A 235 16.64 15.15 35.12
C ASN A 235 18.18 15.13 35.12
N ALA A 236 18.80 14.20 35.85
CA ALA A 236 20.26 14.02 35.85
C ALA A 236 20.82 13.75 34.45
N GLU A 237 22.00 14.29 34.14
CA GLU A 237 22.62 14.16 32.82
C GLU A 237 24.10 13.74 32.88
N ILE A 238 24.51 12.81 32.03
CA ILE A 238 25.92 12.50 31.74
C ILE A 238 26.09 12.64 30.24
N SER A 239 26.88 13.62 29.78
CA SER A 239 26.93 13.93 28.36
C SER A 239 28.33 14.27 27.86
N ASP A 240 28.59 13.99 26.59
CA ASP A 240 29.82 14.38 25.90
C ASP A 240 31.09 13.86 26.62
N CYS A 241 31.02 12.64 27.18
CA CYS A 241 32.13 11.99 27.88
C CYS A 241 32.80 10.91 27.02
N GLY A 242 34.12 10.77 27.15
CA GLY A 242 34.95 9.83 26.41
C GLY A 242 35.43 10.36 25.05
N ASN A 243 36.32 9.63 24.41
CA ASN A 243 36.93 9.98 23.12
C ASN A 243 37.28 8.71 22.31
N LEU A 244 37.27 8.80 20.98
CA LEU A 244 37.65 7.72 20.06
C LEU A 244 39.15 7.70 19.69
N GLU A 245 39.89 8.76 20.00
CA GLU A 245 41.28 8.95 19.53
C GLU A 245 42.38 8.40 20.47
N THR A 246 42.02 7.84 21.63
CA THR A 246 43.01 7.34 22.60
C THR A 246 43.15 5.81 22.54
N ASP A 247 44.38 5.29 22.60
CA ASP A 247 44.68 3.85 22.79
C ASP A 247 44.19 3.30 24.16
N ASN A 248 43.53 4.12 24.97
CA ASN A 248 43.10 3.76 26.31
C ASN A 248 41.81 2.93 26.25
N TYR A 249 41.88 1.71 26.77
CA TYR A 249 40.98 0.62 26.37
C TYR A 249 39.55 0.73 26.88
N GLN A 250 39.19 1.71 27.72
CA GLN A 250 37.86 1.82 28.35
C GLN A 250 37.62 3.29 28.74
N THR A 251 36.89 4.07 27.94
CA THR A 251 36.42 5.44 28.29
C THR A 251 34.92 5.54 28.02
N GLY A 252 34.24 6.60 28.45
CA GLY A 252 32.83 6.81 28.10
C GLY A 252 31.99 7.46 29.20
N GLY A 253 30.67 7.21 29.16
CA GLY A 253 29.72 7.78 30.11
C GLY A 253 29.89 7.20 31.52
N VAL A 254 29.53 5.92 31.70
CA VAL A 254 29.62 5.22 32.99
C VAL A 254 30.34 3.88 32.82
N LEU A 255 31.39 3.67 33.59
CA LEU A 255 32.12 2.41 33.66
C LEU A 255 31.84 1.73 35.00
N ALA A 256 31.15 0.60 34.97
CA ALA A 256 30.87 -0.24 36.13
C ALA A 256 31.81 -1.44 36.18
N LEU A 257 32.82 -1.33 37.05
CA LEU A 257 33.82 -2.35 37.27
C LEU A 257 33.57 -3.05 38.61
N SER A 258 33.98 -4.31 38.68
CA SER A 258 34.00 -5.05 39.94
C SER A 258 35.04 -4.41 40.86
N GLY A 259 34.63 -4.17 42.10
CA GLY A 259 35.46 -3.69 43.17
C GLY A 259 36.49 -4.74 43.56
N TYR A 260 37.68 -4.24 43.88
CA TYR A 260 38.82 -5.06 44.27
C TYR A 260 38.55 -5.83 45.57
N PRO A 261 39.21 -6.98 45.79
CA PRO A 261 39.08 -7.74 47.04
C PRO A 261 39.45 -6.87 48.24
N GLY A 262 38.46 -6.52 49.06
CA GLY A 262 38.66 -5.85 50.35
C GLY A 262 39.36 -6.74 51.39
N ASP A 263 39.56 -6.24 52.61
CA ASP A 263 39.99 -7.02 53.80
C ASP A 263 39.10 -8.24 54.14
N ILE A 264 37.94 -8.33 53.50
CA ILE A 264 36.87 -9.31 53.75
C ILE A 264 36.89 -10.51 52.79
N GLY A 265 37.75 -10.49 51.77
CA GLY A 265 37.83 -11.54 50.75
C GLY A 265 36.65 -11.53 49.77
N GLY A 266 36.93 -11.44 48.47
CA GLY A 266 35.93 -11.50 47.40
C GLY A 266 35.69 -10.17 46.68
N TYR A 267 35.28 -10.25 45.42
CA TYR A 267 34.96 -9.10 44.57
C TYR A 267 33.56 -8.57 44.90
N THR A 268 33.42 -7.25 44.96
CA THR A 268 32.11 -6.59 45.11
C THR A 268 31.68 -6.04 43.76
N ALA A 269 30.53 -6.46 43.24
CA ALA A 269 30.03 -5.98 41.96
C ALA A 269 29.55 -4.51 42.04
N SER A 270 29.69 -3.74 40.95
CA SER A 270 29.05 -2.43 40.86
C SER A 270 27.57 -2.59 40.48
N THR A 271 26.72 -1.69 41.00
CA THR A 271 25.29 -1.64 40.66
C THR A 271 24.91 -0.25 40.19
N ILE A 272 24.25 -0.16 39.04
CA ILE A 272 23.67 1.08 38.52
C ILE A 272 22.15 0.93 38.53
N THR A 273 21.43 1.92 39.07
CA THR A 273 19.98 2.03 38.99
C THR A 273 19.62 3.31 38.23
N MET A 274 18.89 3.19 37.12
CA MET A 274 18.43 4.34 36.33
C MET A 274 16.90 4.32 36.21
N THR A 275 16.25 5.27 36.88
CA THR A 275 14.79 5.47 36.85
C THR A 275 14.39 6.68 36.01
N GLY A 276 15.34 7.57 35.73
CA GLY A 276 15.20 8.79 34.93
C GLY A 276 16.55 9.21 34.33
N GLY A 277 16.68 10.50 34.00
CA GLY A 277 17.93 11.07 33.49
C GLY A 277 18.30 10.67 32.06
N THR A 278 19.42 11.22 31.59
CA THR A 278 19.96 11.03 30.24
C THR A 278 21.46 10.76 30.25
N ILE A 279 21.89 9.74 29.50
CA ILE A 279 23.30 9.54 29.13
C ILE A 279 23.41 9.79 27.62
N SER A 280 24.16 10.80 27.18
CA SER A 280 24.16 11.21 25.78
C SER A 280 25.53 11.52 25.18
N ASN A 281 25.70 11.21 23.89
CA ASN A 281 26.89 11.54 23.09
C ASN A 281 28.22 11.04 23.69
N CYS A 282 28.17 10.01 24.53
CA CYS A 282 29.37 9.47 25.14
C CYS A 282 30.07 8.48 24.19
N MET A 283 31.40 8.43 24.23
CA MET A 283 32.23 7.72 23.25
C MET A 283 33.24 6.78 23.89
N SER A 284 33.39 5.59 23.33
CA SER A 284 34.40 4.59 23.75
C SER A 284 35.11 4.01 22.53
N PRO A 285 36.46 3.91 22.52
CA PRO A 285 37.17 3.28 21.41
C PRO A 285 36.98 1.76 21.38
N SER A 286 36.53 1.15 22.49
CA SER A 286 36.29 -0.29 22.61
C SER A 286 34.80 -0.60 22.67
N ALA A 287 34.17 -0.50 23.83
CA ALA A 287 32.81 -0.94 24.08
C ALA A 287 32.06 -0.04 25.07
N GLY A 288 30.74 -0.01 24.97
CA GLY A 288 29.87 0.65 25.94
C GLY A 288 30.03 2.18 25.97
N GLY A 289 29.79 2.84 24.83
CA GLY A 289 29.97 4.30 24.72
C GLY A 289 29.23 5.07 25.81
N GLY A 290 27.97 4.69 26.06
CA GLY A 290 27.18 5.18 27.19
C GLY A 290 27.54 4.49 28.50
N VAL A 291 27.36 3.16 28.56
CA VAL A 291 27.59 2.36 29.76
C VAL A 291 28.40 1.10 29.44
N PHE A 292 29.45 0.85 30.21
CA PHE A 292 30.21 -0.39 30.18
C PHE A 292 30.01 -1.17 31.47
N LEU A 293 29.55 -2.43 31.37
CA LEU A 293 29.38 -3.34 32.51
C LEU A 293 30.41 -4.46 32.46
N GLN A 294 31.24 -4.58 33.49
CA GLN A 294 32.08 -5.76 33.69
C GLN A 294 31.25 -6.96 34.17
N ALA A 295 31.75 -8.17 33.92
CA ALA A 295 31.23 -9.40 34.50
C ALA A 295 31.01 -9.29 36.02
N GLY A 296 29.81 -9.68 36.46
CA GLY A 296 29.34 -9.61 37.84
C GLY A 296 28.59 -8.31 38.19
N SER A 297 28.77 -7.21 37.45
CA SER A 297 28.08 -5.95 37.69
C SER A 297 26.64 -5.96 37.17
N THR A 298 25.76 -5.14 37.78
CA THR A 298 24.33 -5.07 37.43
C THR A 298 23.95 -3.65 37.01
N PHE A 299 23.11 -3.54 35.98
CA PHE A 299 22.45 -2.30 35.60
C PHE A 299 20.94 -2.51 35.51
N ASP A 300 20.18 -1.80 36.33
CA ASP A 300 18.73 -1.81 36.33
C ASP A 300 18.20 -0.47 35.78
N MET A 301 17.67 -0.48 34.56
CA MET A 301 17.13 0.70 33.87
C MET A 301 15.62 0.55 33.69
N SER A 302 14.82 1.26 34.50
CA SER A 302 13.35 1.25 34.43
C SER A 302 12.76 2.51 33.78
N GLY A 303 13.59 3.54 33.60
CA GLY A 303 13.28 4.79 32.90
C GLY A 303 14.56 5.47 32.43
N GLY A 304 14.43 6.70 31.95
CA GLY A 304 15.56 7.47 31.40
C GLY A 304 15.96 7.07 29.98
N THR A 305 16.95 7.77 29.43
CA THR A 305 17.37 7.62 28.03
C THR A 305 18.90 7.52 27.88
N ILE A 306 19.37 6.58 27.06
CA ILE A 306 20.75 6.56 26.53
C ILE A 306 20.66 6.94 25.05
N THR A 307 21.39 7.97 24.60
CA THR A 307 21.22 8.46 23.21
C THR A 307 22.48 9.00 22.55
N GLY A 308 22.67 8.73 21.26
CA GLY A 308 23.78 9.29 20.48
C GLY A 308 25.16 8.79 20.91
N CYS A 309 25.24 7.77 21.77
CA CYS A 309 26.49 7.22 22.26
C CYS A 309 27.16 6.33 21.20
N LYS A 310 28.49 6.27 21.21
CA LYS A 310 29.27 5.61 20.17
C LYS A 310 30.35 4.69 20.74
N ALA A 311 30.49 3.50 20.15
CA ALA A 311 31.56 2.56 20.48
C ALA A 311 32.32 2.07 19.24
N GLY A 312 33.63 1.91 19.38
CA GLY A 312 34.53 1.33 18.38
C GLY A 312 35.43 2.33 17.66
N ALA A 313 36.70 1.95 17.52
CA ALA A 313 37.72 2.53 16.65
C ALA A 313 38.41 1.41 15.84
N ALA A 314 39.01 1.75 14.69
CA ALA A 314 39.44 0.80 13.64
C ALA A 314 40.48 -0.28 14.03
N SER A 315 41.03 -0.28 15.25
CA SER A 315 42.26 -1.01 15.62
C SER A 315 42.12 -2.07 16.72
N VAL A 316 40.96 -2.23 17.38
CA VAL A 316 40.83 -3.11 18.57
C VAL A 316 39.78 -4.22 18.41
N GLY A 317 40.24 -5.47 18.62
CA GLY A 317 39.55 -6.73 18.31
C GLY A 317 38.37 -7.15 19.20
N VAL A 318 37.80 -6.24 19.99
CA VAL A 318 36.46 -6.37 20.59
C VAL A 318 35.84 -4.98 20.66
N SER A 319 34.89 -4.70 19.77
CA SER A 319 34.32 -3.36 19.64
C SER A 319 32.82 -3.39 19.33
N GLY A 320 32.00 -2.77 20.20
CA GLY A 320 30.53 -2.73 20.05
C GLY A 320 29.77 -2.22 21.27
N GLY A 321 28.43 -2.20 21.21
CA GLY A 321 27.61 -1.67 22.29
C GLY A 321 27.65 -0.14 22.34
N GLY A 322 27.21 0.52 21.25
CA GLY A 322 27.28 1.98 21.14
C GLY A 322 26.63 2.67 22.35
N GLY A 323 25.47 2.17 22.77
CA GLY A 323 24.85 2.52 24.04
C GLY A 323 25.46 1.78 25.21
N VAL A 324 25.29 0.45 25.24
CA VAL A 324 25.64 -0.38 26.40
C VAL A 324 26.44 -1.62 26.01
N TYR A 325 27.51 -1.89 26.76
CA TYR A 325 28.17 -3.20 26.77
C TYR A 325 27.80 -3.96 28.05
N VAL A 326 27.33 -5.19 27.88
CA VAL A 326 26.83 -6.04 28.97
C VAL A 326 27.75 -7.24 29.17
N GLY A 327 28.77 -7.09 30.02
CA GLY A 327 29.54 -8.24 30.53
C GLY A 327 28.91 -8.90 31.76
N GLY A 328 28.08 -8.16 32.51
CA GLY A 328 27.34 -8.63 33.68
C GLY A 328 25.85 -8.84 33.40
N THR A 329 24.98 -8.24 34.20
CA THR A 329 23.52 -8.30 34.03
C THR A 329 22.97 -6.91 33.71
N PHE A 330 22.20 -6.80 32.64
CA PHE A 330 21.45 -5.59 32.30
C PHE A 330 19.96 -5.91 32.28
N ASN A 331 19.18 -5.22 33.10
CA ASN A 331 17.72 -5.30 33.12
C ASN A 331 17.14 -3.97 32.65
N MET A 332 16.50 -3.98 31.49
CA MET A 332 15.83 -2.83 30.90
C MET A 332 14.32 -3.04 30.93
N SER A 333 13.57 -2.12 31.54
CA SER A 333 12.14 -2.27 31.75
C SER A 333 11.43 -0.91 31.73
N GLY A 334 10.12 -0.91 31.97
CA GLY A 334 9.34 0.31 32.10
C GLY A 334 9.44 1.19 30.85
N SER A 335 9.75 2.48 31.03
CA SER A 335 9.83 3.48 29.95
C SER A 335 11.24 3.71 29.43
N ALA A 336 12.22 2.90 29.86
CA ALA A 336 13.62 3.02 29.48
C ALA A 336 13.81 3.02 27.95
N SER A 337 14.78 3.82 27.47
CA SER A 337 15.02 4.01 26.05
C SER A 337 16.52 4.05 25.71
N ILE A 338 16.93 3.32 24.67
CA ILE A 338 18.26 3.45 24.03
C ILE A 338 18.02 3.89 22.59
N THR A 339 18.60 5.02 22.17
CA THR A 339 18.27 5.61 20.86
C THR A 339 19.46 6.16 20.11
N ASN A 340 19.49 5.97 18.78
CA ASN A 340 20.48 6.59 17.89
C ASN A 340 21.95 6.33 18.31
N CYS A 341 22.21 5.20 18.98
CA CYS A 341 23.57 4.81 19.33
C CYS A 341 24.26 4.09 18.17
N GLU A 342 25.58 4.20 18.10
CA GLU A 342 26.38 3.70 16.97
C GLU A 342 27.51 2.78 17.43
N ALA A 343 27.67 1.63 16.78
CA ALA A 343 28.82 0.75 16.93
C ALA A 343 29.56 0.60 15.59
N THR A 344 30.86 0.88 15.57
CA THR A 344 31.69 0.83 14.35
C THR A 344 32.62 -0.38 14.27
N GLY A 345 32.64 -1.19 15.32
CA GLY A 345 33.51 -2.35 15.46
C GLY A 345 33.09 -3.60 14.68
N SER A 346 33.95 -4.62 14.68
CA SER A 346 33.65 -5.92 14.06
C SER A 346 32.65 -6.78 14.85
N SER A 347 32.42 -6.48 16.14
CA SER A 347 31.53 -7.22 17.05
C SER A 347 30.40 -6.31 17.54
N SER A 348 29.56 -5.81 16.62
CA SER A 348 28.76 -4.62 16.90
C SER A 348 27.33 -4.94 17.29
N GLY A 349 26.84 -4.29 18.34
CA GLY A 349 25.43 -4.16 18.70
C GLY A 349 25.12 -2.69 18.91
N GLY A 350 24.59 -2.00 17.89
CA GLY A 350 24.58 -0.52 17.82
C GLY A 350 23.97 0.13 19.07
N GLY A 351 22.89 -0.47 19.58
CA GLY A 351 22.36 -0.16 20.91
C GLY A 351 23.13 -0.90 22.01
N VAL A 352 23.05 -2.24 21.99
CA VAL A 352 23.54 -3.10 23.07
C VAL A 352 24.40 -4.25 22.52
N LEU A 353 25.59 -4.43 23.10
CA LEU A 353 26.40 -5.64 22.92
C LEU A 353 26.32 -6.50 24.19
N VAL A 354 25.88 -7.75 24.04
CA VAL A 354 25.63 -8.68 25.15
C VAL A 354 26.68 -9.78 25.17
N GLY A 355 27.51 -9.80 26.21
CA GLY A 355 28.39 -10.94 26.56
C GLY A 355 28.04 -11.59 27.90
N GLY A 356 27.00 -11.10 28.58
CA GLY A 356 26.45 -11.63 29.83
C GLY A 356 24.95 -11.89 29.71
N THR A 357 24.14 -11.32 30.61
CA THR A 357 22.67 -11.46 30.58
C THR A 357 22.01 -10.12 30.30
N PHE A 358 21.15 -10.07 29.28
CA PHE A 358 20.29 -8.93 29.00
C PHE A 358 18.81 -9.32 29.09
N ASN A 359 18.06 -8.62 29.93
CA ASN A 359 16.61 -8.77 30.06
C ASN A 359 15.92 -7.47 29.66
N MET A 360 15.07 -7.52 28.65
CA MET A 360 14.29 -6.38 28.16
C MET A 360 12.80 -6.68 28.33
N SER A 361 12.07 -5.84 29.06
CA SER A 361 10.66 -6.09 29.40
C SER A 361 9.82 -4.82 29.44
N GLY A 362 8.52 -4.94 29.75
CA GLY A 362 7.63 -3.78 29.91
C GLY A 362 7.41 -3.04 28.60
N SER A 363 7.58 -1.72 28.57
CA SER A 363 7.46 -0.88 27.37
C SER A 363 8.80 -0.28 26.90
N ALA A 364 9.90 -0.89 27.34
CA ALA A 364 11.27 -0.48 27.03
C ALA A 364 11.54 -0.47 25.52
N LYS A 365 12.44 0.40 25.06
CA LYS A 365 12.71 0.60 23.63
C LYS A 365 14.19 0.70 23.28
N ILE A 366 14.58 0.04 22.19
CA ILE A 366 15.83 0.30 21.47
C ILE A 366 15.42 0.82 20.09
N THR A 367 15.87 2.01 19.69
CA THR A 367 15.37 2.66 18.46
C THR A 367 16.43 3.43 17.69
N GLY A 368 16.49 3.23 16.36
CA GLY A 368 17.37 4.05 15.51
C GLY A 368 18.86 3.75 15.66
N CYS A 369 19.23 2.67 16.34
CA CYS A 369 20.63 2.33 16.58
C CYS A 369 21.28 1.73 15.33
N THR A 370 22.57 1.99 15.14
CA THR A 370 23.31 1.60 13.94
C THR A 370 24.56 0.80 14.30
N ALA A 371 24.80 -0.28 13.58
CA ALA A 371 26.02 -1.08 13.68
C ALA A 371 26.70 -1.20 12.32
N ALA A 372 28.04 -1.15 12.31
CA ALA A 372 28.82 -1.34 11.09
C ALA A 372 28.84 -2.81 10.64
N ALA A 373 28.81 -3.77 11.58
CA ALA A 373 28.86 -5.20 11.29
C ALA A 373 27.47 -5.85 11.39
N ALA A 374 27.05 -6.27 12.57
CA ALA A 374 25.79 -6.99 12.78
C ALA A 374 24.95 -6.33 13.89
N GLY A 375 23.77 -6.86 14.21
CA GLY A 375 23.06 -6.49 15.44
C GLY A 375 22.74 -5.00 15.62
N GLY A 376 22.17 -4.33 14.62
CA GLY A 376 21.95 -2.87 14.66
C GLY A 376 21.33 -2.36 15.96
N GLY A 377 20.35 -3.10 16.50
CA GLY A 377 19.84 -2.91 17.85
C GLY A 377 20.68 -3.63 18.90
N VAL A 378 20.68 -4.97 18.85
CA VAL A 378 21.32 -5.85 19.83
C VAL A 378 22.21 -6.86 19.12
N TYR A 379 23.42 -7.05 19.64
CA TYR A 379 24.29 -8.16 19.28
C TYR A 379 24.55 -9.01 20.49
N VAL A 380 24.29 -10.31 20.37
CA VAL A 380 24.55 -11.28 21.43
C VAL A 380 25.79 -12.08 21.04
N SER A 381 26.88 -11.82 21.76
CA SER A 381 28.17 -12.50 21.63
C SER A 381 28.27 -13.57 22.69
N GLY A 382 27.81 -14.78 22.37
CA GLY A 382 28.03 -15.92 23.24
C GLY A 382 29.50 -16.29 23.40
N ASP A 383 29.82 -16.93 24.52
CA ASP A 383 31.04 -17.72 24.70
C ASP A 383 30.68 -19.20 24.84
N ALA A 384 31.68 -20.08 24.76
CA ALA A 384 31.48 -21.52 24.88
C ALA A 384 30.97 -21.99 26.26
N SER A 385 30.73 -21.07 27.21
CA SER A 385 30.23 -21.41 28.55
C SER A 385 28.71 -21.59 28.60
N GLY A 386 27.98 -21.12 27.57
CA GLY A 386 26.52 -21.23 27.50
C GLY A 386 25.75 -20.32 28.47
N LEU A 387 26.42 -19.35 29.11
CA LEU A 387 25.84 -18.44 30.11
C LEU A 387 25.30 -17.13 29.53
N THR A 388 25.50 -16.87 28.22
CA THR A 388 25.01 -15.65 27.56
C THR A 388 23.53 -15.78 27.22
N ALA A 389 22.73 -14.79 27.63
CA ALA A 389 21.28 -14.83 27.48
C ALA A 389 20.71 -13.46 27.08
N PHE A 390 19.74 -13.48 26.17
CA PHE A 390 18.91 -12.31 25.89
C PHE A 390 17.43 -12.70 25.96
N THR A 391 16.70 -12.08 26.88
CA THR A 391 15.25 -12.24 27.03
C THR A 391 14.54 -10.95 26.69
N MET A 392 13.53 -11.02 25.83
CA MET A 392 12.66 -9.91 25.46
C MET A 392 11.19 -10.29 25.72
N SER A 393 10.51 -9.56 26.61
CA SER A 393 9.14 -9.89 27.05
C SER A 393 8.22 -8.68 27.17
N GLY A 394 6.94 -8.92 27.46
CA GLY A 394 5.96 -7.85 27.64
C GLY A 394 5.64 -7.14 26.32
N SER A 395 5.78 -5.80 26.28
CA SER A 395 5.55 -4.97 25.08
C SER A 395 6.83 -4.27 24.60
N ALA A 396 7.99 -4.81 24.98
CA ALA A 396 9.30 -4.28 24.64
C ALA A 396 9.47 -4.15 23.10
N LYS A 397 10.27 -3.17 22.67
CA LYS A 397 10.43 -2.87 21.24
C LYS A 397 11.88 -2.67 20.84
N ILE A 398 12.31 -3.34 19.78
CA ILE A 398 13.50 -2.97 19.01
C ILE A 398 12.98 -2.49 17.66
N THR A 399 13.30 -1.25 17.27
CA THR A 399 12.76 -0.74 16.01
C THR A 399 13.66 0.23 15.27
N SER A 400 13.58 0.24 13.94
CA SER A 400 14.31 1.20 13.10
C SER A 400 15.84 1.11 13.26
N CYS A 401 16.34 -0.05 13.67
CA CYS A 401 17.78 -0.27 13.85
C CYS A 401 18.41 -0.81 12.56
N THR A 402 19.69 -0.51 12.35
CA THR A 402 20.37 -0.80 11.07
C THR A 402 21.72 -1.48 11.27
N ALA A 403 21.99 -2.56 10.53
CA ALA A 403 23.31 -3.15 10.36
C ALA A 403 23.82 -2.83 8.93
N VAL A 404 24.89 -2.04 8.81
CA VAL A 404 25.31 -1.42 7.53
C VAL A 404 26.21 -2.32 6.68
N GLY A 405 26.95 -3.25 7.30
CA GLY A 405 27.94 -4.08 6.62
C GLY A 405 27.80 -5.58 6.92
N GLY A 406 26.66 -6.01 7.43
CA GLY A 406 26.39 -7.38 7.82
C GLY A 406 24.91 -7.60 8.10
N CYS A 407 24.58 -8.41 9.10
CA CYS A 407 23.24 -9.00 9.22
C CYS A 407 22.62 -8.78 10.62
N GLY A 408 21.30 -8.95 10.73
CA GLY A 408 20.59 -8.81 12.00
C GLY A 408 20.39 -7.35 12.37
N GLY A 409 19.70 -6.61 11.50
CA GLY A 409 19.46 -5.17 11.70
C GLY A 409 18.85 -4.85 13.05
N GLY A 410 17.97 -5.75 13.54
CA GLY A 410 17.42 -5.70 14.88
C GLY A 410 18.33 -6.42 15.87
N VAL A 411 18.42 -7.74 15.71
CA VAL A 411 19.11 -8.64 16.64
C VAL A 411 20.04 -9.59 15.89
N TYR A 412 21.22 -9.79 16.43
CA TYR A 412 22.15 -10.84 16.02
C TYR A 412 22.42 -11.81 17.18
N LEU A 413 22.35 -13.11 16.92
CA LEU A 413 22.46 -14.18 17.91
C LEU A 413 23.62 -15.13 17.57
N GLY A 414 24.67 -15.10 18.39
CA GLY A 414 25.75 -16.08 18.38
C GLY A 414 25.85 -16.81 19.73
N GLN A 415 25.91 -18.14 19.72
CA GLN A 415 26.17 -19.01 20.88
C GLN A 415 25.43 -18.64 22.19
N CYS A 416 24.11 -18.43 22.14
CA CYS A 416 23.35 -17.89 23.27
C CYS A 416 22.02 -18.60 23.52
N SER A 417 21.39 -18.28 24.66
CA SER A 417 19.94 -18.48 24.83
C SER A 417 19.19 -17.20 24.46
N PHE A 418 18.18 -17.31 23.61
CA PHE A 418 17.31 -16.20 23.23
C PHE A 418 15.85 -16.55 23.45
N THR A 419 15.16 -15.70 24.22
CA THR A 419 13.73 -15.82 24.46
C THR A 419 13.01 -14.54 24.03
N MET A 420 11.97 -14.66 23.20
CA MET A 420 11.06 -13.57 22.83
C MET A 420 9.63 -14.01 23.12
N GLU A 421 8.97 -13.36 24.09
CA GLU A 421 7.65 -13.79 24.58
C GLU A 421 6.68 -12.62 24.83
N GLY A 422 5.40 -12.96 25.02
CA GLY A 422 4.35 -11.96 25.20
C GLY A 422 4.01 -11.21 23.90
N SER A 423 4.00 -9.88 23.94
CA SER A 423 3.72 -8.97 22.81
C SER A 423 4.94 -8.18 22.35
N ALA A 424 6.15 -8.72 22.61
CA ALA A 424 7.41 -8.12 22.22
C ALA A 424 7.47 -7.93 20.69
N SER A 425 8.18 -6.88 20.23
CA SER A 425 8.27 -6.58 18.80
C SER A 425 9.65 -6.15 18.33
N ILE A 426 10.09 -6.71 17.19
CA ILE A 426 11.30 -6.29 16.47
C ILE A 426 10.84 -5.83 15.08
N THR A 427 10.90 -4.52 14.83
CA THR A 427 10.25 -3.97 13.63
C THR A 427 11.00 -2.86 12.90
N ASN A 428 10.87 -2.81 11.58
CA ASN A 428 11.49 -1.81 10.71
C ASN A 428 13.03 -1.80 10.82
N CYS A 429 13.62 -2.93 11.19
CA CYS A 429 15.07 -3.05 11.27
C CYS A 429 15.63 -3.52 9.93
N THR A 430 16.81 -3.02 9.55
CA THR A 430 17.39 -3.26 8.23
C THR A 430 18.83 -3.75 8.33
N ALA A 431 19.21 -4.63 7.42
CA ALA A 431 20.56 -5.16 7.28
C ALA A 431 20.99 -5.01 5.82
N THR A 432 22.22 -4.52 5.59
CA THR A 432 22.83 -4.42 4.26
C THR A 432 24.15 -5.17 4.25
N GLU A 433 24.25 -6.22 3.43
CA GLU A 433 25.50 -6.96 3.27
C GLU A 433 26.41 -6.39 2.18
N ILE A 434 27.72 -6.39 2.44
CA ILE A 434 28.75 -6.10 1.44
C ILE A 434 29.14 -7.42 0.76
N GLY A 435 28.49 -7.80 -0.34
CA GLY A 435 28.84 -9.05 -1.01
C GLY A 435 27.92 -9.61 -2.10
N GLY A 436 26.82 -8.94 -2.44
CA GLY A 436 26.07 -9.25 -3.67
C GLY A 436 25.12 -10.45 -3.62
N ASN A 437 24.78 -10.99 -2.45
CA ASN A 437 23.83 -12.10 -2.32
C ASN A 437 22.80 -12.00 -1.18
N VAL A 438 22.49 -10.82 -0.63
CA VAL A 438 21.41 -10.71 0.38
C VAL A 438 20.43 -9.60 0.07
N LYS A 439 19.17 -10.03 -0.03
CA LYS A 439 17.93 -9.26 -0.11
C LYS A 439 17.77 -8.46 1.19
N ASP A 440 17.05 -7.36 1.15
CA ASP A 440 16.68 -6.57 2.33
C ASP A 440 16.32 -7.45 3.56
N GLY A 441 16.78 -7.08 4.76
CA GLY A 441 15.86 -7.09 5.90
C GLY A 441 15.84 -8.29 6.87
N ASP A 442 16.98 -8.88 7.22
CA ASP A 442 17.03 -9.78 8.38
C ASP A 442 16.85 -8.98 9.68
N CYS A 443 15.68 -9.12 10.29
CA CYS A 443 15.37 -8.54 11.60
C CYS A 443 16.13 -9.27 12.70
N ILE A 444 16.24 -10.60 12.58
CA ILE A 444 16.95 -11.48 13.50
C ILE A 444 17.88 -12.39 12.70
N MET A 445 19.14 -12.46 13.11
CA MET A 445 20.13 -13.37 12.53
C MET A 445 20.66 -14.37 13.53
N ILE A 446 20.82 -15.61 13.07
CA ILE A 446 21.27 -16.75 13.88
C ILE A 446 22.54 -17.32 13.24
N GLU A 447 23.68 -17.16 13.92
CA GLU A 447 25.01 -17.41 13.33
C GLU A 447 25.28 -18.89 13.04
N TYR A 448 24.84 -19.84 13.88
CA TYR A 448 24.93 -21.29 13.62
C TYR A 448 23.97 -22.05 14.57
N ASP A 449 22.99 -22.79 14.01
CA ASP A 449 21.85 -23.43 14.74
C ASP A 449 22.29 -24.32 15.93
N GLN A 450 23.41 -25.04 15.83
CA GLN A 450 23.80 -26.04 16.83
C GLN A 450 24.25 -25.47 18.20
N SER A 451 24.25 -24.15 18.38
CA SER A 451 24.73 -23.47 19.61
C SER A 451 23.78 -22.42 20.18
N VAL A 452 22.62 -22.17 19.53
CA VAL A 452 21.64 -21.17 19.98
C VAL A 452 20.38 -21.89 20.47
N THR A 453 19.97 -21.62 21.71
CA THR A 453 18.68 -22.10 22.24
C THR A 453 17.64 -21.02 22.01
N LEU A 454 16.62 -21.31 21.18
CA LEU A 454 15.59 -20.35 20.79
C LEU A 454 14.24 -20.68 21.42
N LYS A 455 13.59 -19.68 22.00
CA LYS A 455 12.18 -19.71 22.38
C LYS A 455 11.50 -18.45 21.88
N ILE A 456 10.63 -18.57 20.88
CA ILE A 456 9.87 -17.43 20.34
C ILE A 456 8.39 -17.81 20.36
N ASP A 457 7.59 -17.05 21.11
CA ASP A 457 6.15 -17.28 21.20
C ASP A 457 5.42 -16.83 19.91
N ASP A 458 4.27 -17.44 19.61
CA ASP A 458 3.47 -17.09 18.43
C ASP A 458 2.86 -15.67 18.46
N ASN A 459 2.78 -15.04 19.63
CA ASN A 459 2.15 -13.71 19.81
C ASN A 459 3.11 -12.53 19.59
N VAL A 460 4.38 -12.79 19.30
CA VAL A 460 5.37 -11.74 19.07
C VAL A 460 5.19 -11.10 17.69
N THR A 461 5.74 -9.90 17.48
CA THR A 461 5.69 -9.23 16.17
C THR A 461 7.07 -9.03 15.58
N ILE A 462 7.33 -9.62 14.41
CA ILE A 462 8.55 -9.42 13.64
C ILE A 462 8.13 -9.06 12.20
N ASN A 463 8.47 -7.86 11.72
CA ASN A 463 8.10 -7.41 10.36
C ASN A 463 9.31 -7.37 9.39
N GLY A 464 10.14 -8.41 9.47
CA GLY A 464 11.25 -8.73 8.57
C GLY A 464 11.59 -10.22 8.70
N GLN A 465 12.75 -10.65 8.21
CA GLN A 465 13.12 -12.08 8.24
C GLN A 465 13.78 -12.49 9.56
N ILE A 466 13.55 -13.74 9.94
CA ILE A 466 14.40 -14.46 10.88
C ILE A 466 15.24 -15.39 10.03
N SER A 467 16.54 -15.23 10.00
CA SER A 467 17.38 -15.99 9.07
C SER A 467 18.51 -16.70 9.80
N GLN A 468 18.80 -17.90 9.33
CA GLN A 468 19.78 -18.81 9.91
C GLN A 468 20.71 -19.31 8.82
N PHE A 469 22.00 -19.43 9.15
CA PHE A 469 22.97 -20.04 8.23
C PHE A 469 22.77 -21.56 8.17
N VAL A 470 22.78 -22.10 6.95
CA VAL A 470 22.66 -23.53 6.63
C VAL A 470 23.90 -23.97 5.85
N GLY A 471 25.03 -24.09 6.56
CA GLY A 471 26.36 -24.34 5.98
C GLY A 471 27.20 -23.08 5.92
N ASP A 472 28.24 -23.06 5.07
CA ASP A 472 29.24 -22.00 5.08
C ASP A 472 28.79 -20.72 4.34
N THR A 473 27.81 -20.82 3.43
CA THR A 473 27.41 -19.69 2.56
C THR A 473 25.92 -19.57 2.30
N GLU A 474 25.09 -20.53 2.70
CA GLU A 474 23.65 -20.50 2.46
C GLU A 474 22.87 -20.06 3.68
N ARG A 475 21.72 -19.43 3.44
CA ARG A 475 20.76 -19.03 4.47
C ARG A 475 19.40 -19.62 4.17
N ILE A 476 18.65 -19.88 5.24
CA ILE A 476 17.23 -20.11 5.15
C ILE A 476 16.50 -19.16 6.09
N ASP A 477 15.41 -18.59 5.61
CA ASP A 477 14.55 -17.73 6.41
C ASP A 477 13.47 -18.58 7.07
N GLY A 478 13.02 -18.18 8.26
CA GLY A 478 12.06 -18.90 9.08
C GLY A 478 12.70 -19.85 10.10
N LEU A 479 11.87 -20.35 11.01
CA LEU A 479 12.25 -21.27 12.10
C LEU A 479 11.64 -22.67 11.93
N GLY A 480 10.83 -22.86 10.89
CA GLY A 480 10.10 -24.10 10.67
C GLY A 480 8.90 -24.28 11.57
N THR A 481 8.37 -23.20 12.16
CA THR A 481 7.10 -23.21 12.89
C THR A 481 5.96 -22.78 11.98
N GLU A 482 4.70 -22.97 12.39
CA GLU A 482 3.53 -22.51 11.61
C GLU A 482 3.54 -20.98 11.43
N THR A 483 3.96 -20.23 12.47
CA THR A 483 4.07 -18.76 12.44
C THR A 483 5.26 -18.27 11.62
N PHE A 484 6.38 -19.00 11.65
CA PHE A 484 7.62 -18.67 10.93
C PHE A 484 8.09 -19.87 10.10
N PRO A 485 7.36 -20.25 9.04
CA PRO A 485 7.72 -21.40 8.21
C PRO A 485 9.03 -21.13 7.47
N TYR A 486 9.79 -22.17 7.18
CA TYR A 486 10.98 -22.06 6.36
C TYR A 486 10.63 -21.57 4.95
N GLN A 487 11.29 -20.52 4.47
CA GLN A 487 11.10 -19.97 3.14
C GLN A 487 12.07 -20.64 2.16
N ILE A 488 11.57 -21.47 1.25
CA ILE A 488 12.41 -22.30 0.36
C ILE A 488 12.29 -21.80 -1.08
N GLY A 489 13.37 -21.26 -1.62
CA GLY A 489 13.41 -20.75 -3.01
C GLY A 489 14.42 -21.45 -3.92
N THR A 490 15.15 -22.44 -3.41
CA THR A 490 16.24 -23.12 -4.14
C THR A 490 16.22 -24.62 -3.91
N ALA A 491 16.80 -25.38 -4.85
CA ALA A 491 16.96 -26.82 -4.72
C ALA A 491 17.81 -27.20 -3.49
N ALA A 492 18.86 -26.42 -3.19
CA ALA A 492 19.69 -26.63 -2.00
C ALA A 492 18.89 -26.44 -0.70
N GLY A 493 18.06 -25.39 -0.62
CA GLY A 493 17.16 -25.17 0.52
C GLY A 493 16.14 -26.30 0.70
N LEU A 494 15.61 -26.86 -0.39
CA LEU A 494 14.69 -27.99 -0.34
C LEU A 494 15.39 -29.30 0.11
N LYS A 495 16.62 -29.55 -0.36
CA LYS A 495 17.46 -30.66 0.12
C LYS A 495 17.80 -30.51 1.60
N TRP A 496 18.12 -29.30 2.06
CA TRP A 496 18.34 -29.01 3.47
C TRP A 496 17.08 -29.28 4.30
N PHE A 497 15.91 -28.85 3.83
CA PHE A 497 14.63 -29.09 4.52
C PHE A 497 14.34 -30.59 4.67
N ARG A 498 14.54 -31.36 3.59
CA ARG A 498 14.47 -32.83 3.64
C ARG A 498 15.39 -33.38 4.73
N ASP A 499 16.64 -32.92 4.77
CA ASP A 499 17.63 -33.42 5.72
C ASP A 499 17.28 -33.07 7.17
N LYS A 500 16.73 -31.87 7.41
CA LYS A 500 16.19 -31.41 8.70
C LYS A 500 15.01 -32.27 9.16
N VAL A 501 14.06 -32.56 8.27
CA VAL A 501 12.91 -33.43 8.58
C VAL A 501 13.36 -34.86 8.88
N ASN A 502 14.31 -35.38 8.10
CA ASN A 502 14.78 -36.76 8.22
C ASN A 502 15.83 -36.97 9.33
N GLY A 503 16.42 -35.90 9.87
CA GLY A 503 17.52 -35.99 10.83
C GLY A 503 18.79 -36.59 10.22
N SER A 504 19.15 -36.13 9.03
CA SER A 504 20.28 -36.65 8.23
C SER A 504 21.26 -35.54 7.87
N ASN A 505 22.43 -35.88 7.30
CA ASN A 505 23.47 -34.91 6.92
C ASN A 505 23.85 -33.90 8.04
N GLY A 506 23.93 -34.40 9.28
CA GLY A 506 24.28 -33.60 10.46
C GLY A 506 23.15 -32.74 11.04
N GLN A 507 21.92 -32.85 10.51
CA GLN A 507 20.76 -32.12 11.02
C GLN A 507 20.07 -32.87 12.16
N THR A 508 19.57 -32.13 13.15
CA THR A 508 18.68 -32.64 14.18
C THR A 508 17.27 -32.82 13.60
N GLN A 509 16.68 -34.00 13.80
CA GLN A 509 15.37 -34.34 13.24
C GLN A 509 14.27 -33.39 13.73
N ASN A 510 13.49 -32.85 12.78
CA ASN A 510 12.27 -32.11 13.07
C ASN A 510 11.15 -32.52 12.10
N THR A 511 10.36 -33.52 12.48
CA THR A 511 9.25 -34.04 11.65
C THR A 511 8.09 -33.06 11.49
N GLY A 512 7.94 -32.11 12.42
CA GLY A 512 6.89 -31.08 12.41
C GLY A 512 7.30 -29.79 11.69
N ALA A 513 8.46 -29.74 11.05
CA ALA A 513 8.96 -28.53 10.40
C ALA A 513 7.98 -28.02 9.33
N CYS A 514 7.60 -26.75 9.42
CA CYS A 514 6.76 -26.09 8.42
C CYS A 514 7.60 -25.36 7.39
N ALA A 515 7.17 -25.35 6.12
CA ALA A 515 7.85 -24.67 5.04
C ALA A 515 6.87 -24.09 4.02
N VAL A 516 7.30 -23.03 3.34
CA VAL A 516 6.62 -22.45 2.19
C VAL A 516 7.61 -22.26 1.05
N LEU A 517 7.22 -22.62 -0.18
CA LEU A 517 8.03 -22.32 -1.35
C LEU A 517 7.88 -20.85 -1.74
N THR A 518 8.99 -20.22 -2.15
CA THR A 518 9.04 -18.82 -2.61
C THR A 518 9.40 -18.67 -4.08
N ALA A 519 9.70 -19.78 -4.75
CA ALA A 519 10.01 -19.86 -6.16
C ALA A 519 9.75 -21.29 -6.66
N ASP A 520 9.64 -21.44 -7.99
CA ASP A 520 9.72 -22.75 -8.62
C ASP A 520 11.12 -23.33 -8.42
N ILE A 521 11.20 -24.65 -8.20
CA ILE A 521 12.44 -25.37 -7.90
C ILE A 521 12.65 -26.46 -8.95
N ASP A 522 13.82 -26.45 -9.58
CA ASP A 522 14.29 -27.56 -10.42
C ASP A 522 15.28 -28.41 -9.61
N LEU A 523 14.97 -29.69 -9.43
CA LEU A 523 15.85 -30.67 -8.79
C LEU A 523 16.86 -31.30 -9.76
N GLU A 524 16.86 -30.88 -11.02
CA GLU A 524 17.80 -31.26 -12.08
C GLU A 524 17.82 -32.77 -12.39
N ASN A 525 16.77 -33.51 -11.98
CA ASN A 525 16.69 -34.98 -12.06
C ASN A 525 17.75 -35.70 -11.22
N GLU A 526 18.32 -35.03 -10.22
CA GLU A 526 19.14 -35.69 -9.22
C GLU A 526 18.32 -36.69 -8.39
N GLU A 527 18.96 -37.77 -7.95
CA GLU A 527 18.33 -38.78 -7.11
C GLU A 527 17.76 -38.17 -5.82
N TRP A 528 16.47 -38.38 -5.61
CA TRP A 528 15.73 -37.81 -4.50
C TRP A 528 15.40 -38.86 -3.44
N THR A 529 15.90 -38.62 -2.24
CA THR A 529 15.48 -39.33 -1.03
C THR A 529 14.18 -38.70 -0.49
N PRO A 530 13.09 -39.48 -0.26
CA PRO A 530 11.83 -38.92 0.20
C PRO A 530 11.91 -38.15 1.53
N ILE A 531 11.03 -37.18 1.72
CA ILE A 531 10.85 -36.47 3.00
C ILE A 531 9.96 -37.30 3.92
N GLY A 532 10.40 -37.60 5.14
CA GLY A 532 9.66 -38.38 6.13
C GLY A 532 9.74 -39.89 5.89
N ILE A 533 10.93 -40.48 6.07
CA ILE A 533 11.19 -41.91 5.79
C ILE A 533 10.96 -42.76 7.04
N ALA A 534 9.77 -43.35 7.14
CA ALA A 534 9.42 -44.37 8.12
C ALA A 534 9.68 -45.79 7.59
N SER A 535 9.95 -46.74 8.48
CA SER A 535 9.83 -48.18 8.16
C SER A 535 8.38 -48.63 8.35
N ASP A 536 8.00 -49.82 7.85
CA ASP A 536 6.62 -50.36 7.74
C ASP A 536 5.73 -50.20 9.00
N TYR A 537 6.30 -50.01 10.19
CA TYR A 537 5.59 -49.89 11.46
C TYR A 537 6.04 -48.73 12.36
N ASP A 538 7.02 -47.92 11.95
CA ASP A 538 7.59 -46.84 12.77
C ASP A 538 7.27 -45.47 12.19
N ASN A 539 6.19 -44.85 12.67
CA ASN A 539 5.78 -43.51 12.25
C ASN A 539 6.56 -42.37 12.93
N THR A 540 7.60 -42.65 13.74
CA THR A 540 8.39 -41.59 14.41
C THR A 540 9.16 -40.70 13.42
N LYS A 541 9.33 -41.17 12.19
CA LYS A 541 9.95 -40.43 11.09
C LYS A 541 8.96 -39.87 10.08
N ALA A 542 7.66 -40.07 10.28
CA ALA A 542 6.65 -39.51 9.39
C ALA A 542 6.69 -37.99 9.45
N TYR A 543 6.58 -37.33 8.30
CA TYR A 543 6.43 -35.88 8.26
C TYR A 543 5.05 -35.49 8.80
N SER A 544 4.99 -34.49 9.67
CA SER A 544 3.78 -34.04 10.38
C SER A 544 3.56 -32.52 10.32
N GLY A 545 4.45 -31.79 9.65
CA GLY A 545 4.36 -30.33 9.52
C GLY A 545 3.41 -29.86 8.39
N ILE A 546 3.50 -28.56 8.08
CA ILE A 546 2.81 -27.93 6.96
C ILE A 546 3.83 -27.62 5.85
N PHE A 547 3.62 -28.16 4.65
CA PHE A 547 4.40 -27.82 3.47
C PHE A 547 3.49 -27.10 2.48
N ASP A 548 3.67 -25.80 2.35
CA ASP A 548 2.93 -24.94 1.44
C ASP A 548 3.75 -24.69 0.16
N GLY A 549 3.26 -25.17 -0.97
CA GLY A 549 3.91 -24.95 -2.25
C GLY A 549 3.84 -23.49 -2.71
N GLY A 550 3.04 -22.62 -2.08
CA GLY A 550 2.93 -21.21 -2.48
C GLY A 550 2.38 -21.00 -3.90
N GLY A 551 1.82 -22.05 -4.53
CA GLY A 551 1.47 -22.09 -5.94
C GLY A 551 2.62 -22.44 -6.89
N HIS A 552 3.80 -22.75 -6.36
CA HIS A 552 5.01 -23.06 -7.11
C HIS A 552 5.13 -24.53 -7.52
N THR A 553 6.03 -24.77 -8.48
CA THR A 553 6.33 -26.10 -9.02
C THR A 553 7.68 -26.63 -8.52
N ILE A 554 7.70 -27.89 -8.10
CA ILE A 554 8.93 -28.69 -7.99
C ILE A 554 9.04 -29.54 -9.26
N SER A 555 10.11 -29.35 -10.02
CA SER A 555 10.40 -30.05 -11.27
C SER A 555 11.68 -30.89 -11.17
N GLY A 556 11.84 -31.82 -12.11
CA GLY A 556 12.98 -32.72 -12.11
C GLY A 556 13.03 -33.67 -10.91
N LEU A 557 11.89 -33.99 -10.29
CA LEU A 557 11.85 -35.00 -9.22
C LEU A 557 12.29 -36.35 -9.79
N ASN A 558 13.31 -36.99 -9.22
CA ASN A 558 13.75 -38.31 -9.65
C ASN A 558 13.89 -39.25 -8.44
N VAL A 559 12.85 -40.03 -8.17
CA VAL A 559 12.88 -41.05 -7.11
C VAL A 559 13.10 -42.40 -7.76
N THR A 560 14.22 -43.06 -7.44
CA THR A 560 14.50 -44.45 -7.78
C THR A 560 14.76 -45.21 -6.49
N ASP A 561 13.69 -45.45 -5.73
CA ASP A 561 13.79 -45.85 -4.33
C ASP A 561 13.31 -47.29 -4.11
N ASP A 562 14.08 -48.06 -3.35
CA ASP A 562 13.69 -49.39 -2.84
C ASP A 562 13.03 -49.33 -1.45
N SER A 563 12.83 -48.12 -0.91
CA SER A 563 12.09 -47.90 0.32
C SER A 563 10.61 -48.27 0.21
N PHE A 564 9.97 -48.40 1.38
CA PHE A 564 8.56 -48.75 1.47
C PHE A 564 7.62 -47.66 0.93
N HIS A 565 8.08 -46.41 0.84
CA HIS A 565 7.26 -45.24 0.53
C HIS A 565 7.98 -44.29 -0.45
N ALA A 566 7.75 -44.49 -1.75
CA ALA A 566 8.34 -43.67 -2.80
C ALA A 566 7.45 -42.45 -3.14
N GLY A 567 8.05 -41.27 -3.16
CA GLY A 567 7.43 -39.98 -3.54
C GLY A 567 8.31 -38.78 -3.15
N LEU A 568 7.86 -37.55 -3.39
CA LEU A 568 8.51 -36.36 -2.82
C LEU A 568 8.57 -36.50 -1.28
N PHE A 569 7.44 -36.88 -0.69
CA PHE A 569 7.32 -37.35 0.68
C PHE A 569 7.19 -38.88 0.72
N GLY A 570 7.79 -39.51 1.72
CA GLY A 570 7.63 -40.93 1.98
C GLY A 570 6.32 -41.19 2.69
N LEU A 571 6.34 -41.06 4.02
CA LEU A 571 5.17 -41.16 4.88
C LEU A 571 4.82 -39.80 5.49
N ILE A 572 3.56 -39.40 5.33
CA ILE A 572 3.00 -38.25 6.05
C ILE A 572 1.94 -38.70 7.08
N ALA A 573 1.98 -38.10 8.27
CA ALA A 573 1.09 -38.38 9.40
C ALA A 573 0.74 -37.09 10.15
N GLY A 574 -0.52 -36.68 10.13
CA GLY A 574 -0.96 -35.39 10.67
C GLY A 574 -0.49 -34.16 9.89
N ALA A 575 0.14 -34.34 8.72
CA ALA A 575 0.70 -33.25 7.93
C ALA A 575 -0.34 -32.55 7.04
N THR A 576 -0.02 -31.32 6.62
CA THR A 576 -0.72 -30.65 5.51
C THR A 576 0.25 -30.36 4.38
N ILE A 577 -0.02 -30.88 3.19
CA ILE A 577 0.68 -30.53 1.96
C ILE A 577 -0.29 -29.74 1.09
N GLN A 578 0.08 -28.54 0.66
CA GLN A 578 -0.84 -27.69 -0.09
C GLN A 578 -0.19 -26.91 -1.23
N ASP A 579 -1.01 -26.46 -2.18
CA ASP A 579 -0.65 -25.44 -3.18
C ASP A 579 0.62 -25.76 -3.99
N LEU A 580 0.81 -27.04 -4.32
CA LEU A 580 2.06 -27.56 -4.90
C LEU A 580 1.85 -28.30 -6.22
N SER A 581 2.64 -27.95 -7.23
CA SER A 581 2.78 -28.75 -8.46
C SER A 581 4.07 -29.55 -8.45
N ILE A 582 4.01 -30.81 -8.89
CA ILE A 582 5.19 -31.67 -9.01
C ILE A 582 5.30 -32.26 -10.42
N SER A 583 6.50 -32.27 -10.98
CA SER A 583 6.84 -32.98 -12.23
C SER A 583 8.16 -33.73 -12.11
N GLY A 584 8.28 -34.83 -12.85
CA GLY A 584 9.44 -35.73 -12.80
C GLY A 584 9.04 -37.20 -12.92
N SER A 585 9.82 -38.09 -12.32
CA SER A 585 9.59 -39.53 -12.30
C SER A 585 9.72 -40.11 -10.90
N VAL A 586 8.78 -40.99 -10.54
CA VAL A 586 8.82 -41.78 -9.30
C VAL A 586 8.78 -43.25 -9.66
N THR A 587 9.90 -43.94 -9.48
CA THR A 587 10.02 -45.39 -9.65
C THR A 587 10.24 -46.03 -8.28
N GLY A 588 9.24 -46.75 -7.78
CA GLY A 588 9.40 -47.53 -6.55
C GLY A 588 9.43 -49.04 -6.82
N SER A 589 10.18 -49.76 -5.99
CA SER A 589 10.41 -51.20 -6.16
C SER A 589 10.13 -52.02 -4.90
N TYR A 590 9.29 -51.54 -3.98
CA TYR A 590 8.93 -52.32 -2.79
C TYR A 590 7.44 -52.34 -2.46
N PHE A 591 6.81 -51.20 -2.14
CA PHE A 591 5.39 -51.22 -1.74
C PHE A 591 4.54 -50.06 -2.26
N ASN A 592 4.73 -48.84 -1.75
CA ASN A 592 3.82 -47.71 -2.02
C ASN A 592 4.49 -46.65 -2.89
N CYS A 593 3.85 -46.26 -3.98
CA CYS A 593 4.36 -45.21 -4.88
C CYS A 593 3.30 -44.14 -5.14
N GLY A 594 3.67 -42.88 -4.90
CA GLY A 594 2.89 -41.72 -5.30
C GLY A 594 3.79 -40.51 -5.52
N SER A 595 3.43 -39.61 -6.43
CA SER A 595 4.26 -38.45 -6.75
C SER A 595 4.46 -37.50 -5.56
N ILE A 596 3.39 -37.17 -4.86
CA ILE A 596 3.42 -36.29 -3.68
C ILE A 596 3.85 -37.09 -2.46
N ALA A 597 3.17 -38.20 -2.19
CA ALA A 597 3.48 -39.04 -1.05
C ALA A 597 3.41 -40.54 -1.40
N GLY A 598 4.36 -41.33 -0.92
CA GLY A 598 4.22 -42.78 -0.94
C GLY A 598 3.00 -43.20 -0.12
N THR A 599 2.80 -42.59 1.06
CA THR A 599 1.70 -42.92 1.96
C THR A 599 1.24 -41.70 2.77
N ALA A 600 -0.07 -41.53 2.88
CA ALA A 600 -0.71 -40.48 3.69
C ALA A 600 -1.68 -41.08 4.71
N GLY A 601 -1.44 -40.79 5.99
CA GLY A 601 -2.21 -41.32 7.11
C GLY A 601 -2.50 -40.29 8.21
N GLU A 602 -3.15 -40.74 9.28
CA GLU A 602 -3.32 -39.98 10.54
C GLU A 602 -3.90 -38.57 10.36
N ASN A 603 -5.05 -38.46 9.69
CA ASN A 603 -5.70 -37.18 9.38
C ASN A 603 -4.86 -36.19 8.53
N SER A 604 -3.83 -36.66 7.83
CA SER A 604 -3.08 -35.81 6.90
C SER A 604 -3.99 -35.26 5.80
N THR A 605 -3.70 -34.05 5.34
CA THR A 605 -4.42 -33.38 4.26
C THR A 605 -3.48 -33.05 3.11
N ILE A 606 -3.83 -33.47 1.90
CA ILE A 606 -3.19 -33.02 0.66
C ILE A 606 -4.24 -32.21 -0.11
N LYS A 607 -3.98 -30.93 -0.35
CA LYS A 607 -4.98 -30.04 -0.98
C LYS A 607 -4.39 -29.11 -2.03
N ASN A 608 -5.13 -28.82 -3.09
CA ASN A 608 -4.67 -27.90 -4.13
C ASN A 608 -3.33 -28.31 -4.77
N CYS A 609 -3.10 -29.61 -4.97
CA CYS A 609 -1.84 -30.12 -5.50
C CYS A 609 -2.02 -30.80 -6.86
N SER A 610 -1.02 -30.67 -7.73
CA SER A 610 -1.00 -31.32 -9.05
C SER A 610 0.21 -32.23 -9.24
N SER A 611 -0.03 -33.36 -9.88
CA SER A 611 1.00 -34.30 -10.30
C SER A 611 1.07 -34.35 -11.82
N HIS A 612 2.28 -34.12 -12.32
CA HIS A 612 2.67 -34.32 -13.71
C HIS A 612 3.77 -35.39 -13.81
N CYS A 613 3.94 -36.22 -12.77
CA CYS A 613 5.01 -37.21 -12.70
C CYS A 613 4.63 -38.53 -13.38
N ASP A 614 5.63 -39.17 -14.00
CA ASP A 614 5.52 -40.56 -14.39
C ASP A 614 5.80 -41.46 -13.18
N VAL A 615 4.77 -42.19 -12.73
CA VAL A 615 4.82 -43.07 -11.56
C VAL A 615 4.87 -44.51 -12.02
N THR A 616 6.00 -45.18 -11.76
CA THR A 616 6.21 -46.59 -12.08
C THR A 616 6.42 -47.39 -10.79
N ASN A 617 5.72 -48.51 -10.64
CA ASN A 617 5.96 -49.46 -9.55
C ASN A 617 6.30 -50.85 -10.12
N THR A 618 7.55 -51.30 -9.94
CA THR A 618 8.12 -52.46 -10.66
C THR A 618 8.00 -53.80 -9.92
N THR A 619 7.54 -53.77 -8.67
CA THR A 619 7.39 -54.97 -7.83
C THR A 619 6.42 -54.76 -6.66
N GLY A 620 6.05 -53.51 -6.35
CA GLY A 620 5.22 -53.15 -5.21
C GLY A 620 3.72 -53.24 -5.45
N ALA A 621 2.97 -53.13 -4.36
CA ALA A 621 1.54 -53.45 -4.36
C ALA A 621 0.66 -52.27 -4.81
N TYR A 622 1.03 -51.03 -4.50
CA TYR A 622 0.13 -49.89 -4.62
C TYR A 622 0.79 -48.72 -5.36
N ALA A 623 0.13 -48.24 -6.41
CA ALA A 623 0.60 -47.09 -7.18
C ALA A 623 -0.55 -46.09 -7.40
N GLY A 624 -0.31 -44.84 -7.02
CA GLY A 624 -1.23 -43.74 -7.26
C GLY A 624 -0.55 -42.57 -7.94
N GLY A 625 -1.25 -41.86 -8.82
CA GLY A 625 -0.70 -40.67 -9.46
C GLY A 625 -0.34 -39.55 -8.48
N VAL A 626 -1.00 -39.50 -7.31
CA VAL A 626 -0.74 -38.50 -6.25
C VAL A 626 -0.22 -39.18 -4.98
N VAL A 627 -0.92 -40.23 -4.51
CA VAL A 627 -0.56 -40.97 -3.29
C VAL A 627 -0.63 -42.48 -3.51
N GLY A 628 0.36 -43.25 -3.05
CA GLY A 628 0.29 -44.70 -3.10
C GLY A 628 -0.86 -45.27 -2.24
N VAL A 629 -0.84 -44.95 -0.94
CA VAL A 629 -1.86 -45.39 0.04
C VAL A 629 -2.41 -44.21 0.84
N LEU A 630 -3.75 -44.11 0.90
CA LEU A 630 -4.48 -43.16 1.74
C LEU A 630 -5.25 -43.92 2.82
N PHE A 631 -5.04 -43.61 4.11
CA PHE A 631 -5.66 -44.36 5.22
C PHE A 631 -5.83 -43.50 6.49
N LYS A 632 -6.43 -44.06 7.56
CA LYS A 632 -6.62 -43.39 8.87
C LYS A 632 -7.20 -41.96 8.74
N SER A 633 -8.30 -41.83 8.00
CA SER A 633 -9.01 -40.55 7.79
C SER A 633 -8.21 -39.44 7.09
N ALA A 634 -7.09 -39.76 6.46
CA ALA A 634 -6.39 -38.82 5.60
C ALA A 634 -7.26 -38.41 4.40
N THR A 635 -7.05 -37.18 3.90
CA THR A 635 -7.92 -36.57 2.90
C THR A 635 -7.11 -35.97 1.75
N ILE A 636 -7.56 -36.18 0.51
CA ILE A 636 -7.09 -35.52 -0.70
C ILE A 636 -8.22 -34.65 -1.25
N ILE A 637 -7.98 -33.35 -1.42
CA ILE A 637 -8.99 -32.38 -1.83
C ILE A 637 -8.47 -31.51 -2.96
N ASP A 638 -9.25 -31.27 -4.01
CA ASP A 638 -8.85 -30.35 -5.09
C ASP A 638 -7.46 -30.71 -5.62
N CYS A 639 -7.27 -31.94 -6.09
CA CYS A 639 -5.99 -32.40 -6.62
C CYS A 639 -6.17 -33.01 -8.01
N TYR A 640 -5.13 -32.98 -8.83
CA TYR A 640 -5.21 -33.64 -10.13
C TYR A 640 -3.93 -34.30 -10.58
N ASN A 641 -4.08 -35.31 -11.43
CA ASN A 641 -2.98 -36.02 -12.06
C ASN A 641 -3.07 -35.96 -13.59
N THR A 642 -1.95 -35.65 -14.22
CA THR A 642 -1.77 -35.75 -15.68
C THR A 642 -0.66 -36.70 -16.09
N GLY A 643 0.23 -37.06 -15.17
CA GLY A 643 1.35 -37.96 -15.44
C GLY A 643 0.91 -39.41 -15.61
N THR A 644 1.77 -40.25 -16.15
CA THR A 644 1.44 -41.66 -16.40
C THR A 644 1.62 -42.52 -15.14
N ILE A 645 0.74 -43.50 -14.93
CA ILE A 645 0.88 -44.50 -13.86
C ILE A 645 0.98 -45.89 -14.50
N HIS A 646 2.05 -46.60 -14.15
CA HIS A 646 2.30 -47.95 -14.63
C HIS A 646 2.73 -48.87 -13.48
N GLN A 647 2.17 -50.07 -13.42
CA GLN A 647 2.68 -51.16 -12.59
C GLN A 647 3.17 -52.32 -13.46
N ASP A 648 4.38 -52.80 -13.17
CA ASP A 648 4.92 -54.05 -13.70
C ASP A 648 5.16 -55.01 -12.53
N PRO A 649 4.15 -55.73 -12.04
CA PRO A 649 4.27 -56.59 -10.85
C PRO A 649 4.98 -57.91 -11.20
N SER A 650 6.29 -57.84 -11.41
CA SER A 650 7.09 -59.02 -11.81
C SER A 650 7.15 -60.14 -10.76
N ASN A 651 6.80 -59.91 -9.47
CA ASN A 651 6.95 -60.93 -8.42
C ASN A 651 6.07 -60.82 -7.13
N ARG A 652 5.16 -59.85 -6.95
CA ARG A 652 4.31 -59.75 -5.73
C ARG A 652 2.91 -59.19 -5.98
N GLY A 653 1.89 -59.91 -5.49
CA GLY A 653 0.59 -59.35 -5.12
C GLY A 653 -0.45 -59.12 -6.23
N ASN A 654 -1.62 -58.64 -5.79
CA ASN A 654 -2.67 -58.06 -6.63
C ASN A 654 -2.39 -56.56 -6.71
N PRO A 655 -1.81 -56.01 -7.79
CA PRO A 655 -1.60 -54.57 -7.90
C PRO A 655 -2.90 -53.79 -7.79
N GLU A 656 -2.86 -52.71 -7.02
CA GLU A 656 -3.92 -51.73 -6.84
C GLU A 656 -3.41 -50.39 -7.41
N THR A 657 -3.82 -50.06 -8.63
CA THR A 657 -3.37 -48.86 -9.36
C THR A 657 -4.49 -47.85 -9.51
N GLY A 658 -4.27 -46.61 -9.08
CA GLY A 658 -5.23 -45.52 -9.24
C GLY A 658 -4.64 -44.27 -9.88
N GLY A 659 -5.45 -43.55 -10.66
CA GLY A 659 -5.02 -42.26 -11.23
C GLY A 659 -4.72 -41.19 -10.17
N ILE A 660 -5.33 -41.27 -8.99
CA ILE A 660 -5.03 -40.39 -7.83
C ILE A 660 -4.42 -41.22 -6.70
N VAL A 661 -5.09 -42.30 -6.29
CA VAL A 661 -4.64 -43.14 -5.16
C VAL A 661 -4.62 -44.62 -5.51
N GLY A 662 -3.55 -45.35 -5.21
CA GLY A 662 -3.53 -46.81 -5.37
C GLY A 662 -4.57 -47.49 -4.48
N ARG A 663 -4.37 -47.40 -3.15
CA ARG A 663 -5.31 -47.90 -2.13
C ARG A 663 -5.96 -46.75 -1.35
N ASN A 664 -7.28 -46.63 -1.42
CA ASN A 664 -8.02 -45.59 -0.71
C ASN A 664 -8.85 -46.14 0.45
N SER A 665 -8.48 -45.75 1.67
CA SER A 665 -9.24 -45.91 2.92
C SER A 665 -9.47 -44.58 3.64
N GLY A 666 -9.39 -43.47 2.90
CA GLY A 666 -9.64 -42.11 3.35
C GLY A 666 -10.68 -41.43 2.46
N THR A 667 -10.56 -40.11 2.28
CA THR A 667 -11.49 -39.33 1.44
C THR A 667 -10.75 -38.68 0.28
N ILE A 668 -11.26 -38.86 -0.94
CA ILE A 668 -10.80 -38.18 -2.15
C ILE A 668 -11.96 -37.31 -2.65
N ARG A 669 -11.76 -35.99 -2.75
CA ARG A 669 -12.84 -35.07 -3.10
C ARG A 669 -12.40 -34.00 -4.09
N ASN A 670 -13.26 -33.67 -5.06
CA ASN A 670 -13.02 -32.63 -6.07
C ASN A 670 -11.72 -32.85 -6.85
N CYS A 671 -11.39 -34.10 -7.17
CA CYS A 671 -10.14 -34.43 -7.84
C CYS A 671 -10.38 -34.86 -9.28
N TYR A 672 -9.37 -34.78 -10.13
CA TYR A 672 -9.48 -35.39 -11.45
C TYR A 672 -8.20 -36.06 -11.95
N ASN A 673 -8.35 -37.08 -12.79
CA ASN A 673 -7.23 -37.73 -13.47
C ASN A 673 -7.42 -37.73 -14.99
N VAL A 674 -6.41 -37.26 -15.71
CA VAL A 674 -6.32 -37.39 -17.17
C VAL A 674 -5.06 -38.11 -17.64
N GLY A 675 -4.21 -38.52 -16.70
CA GLY A 675 -3.07 -39.39 -16.95
C GLY A 675 -3.50 -40.83 -17.21
N SER A 676 -2.69 -41.57 -17.98
CA SER A 676 -2.95 -42.98 -18.27
C SER A 676 -2.67 -43.86 -17.06
N VAL A 677 -3.53 -44.83 -16.80
CA VAL A 677 -3.36 -45.83 -15.74
C VAL A 677 -3.22 -47.20 -16.40
N SER A 678 -2.16 -47.93 -16.12
CA SER A 678 -1.88 -49.23 -16.72
C SER A 678 -1.19 -50.18 -15.75
N CYS A 679 -1.34 -51.48 -15.98
CA CYS A 679 -0.58 -52.52 -15.31
C CYS A 679 -0.39 -53.71 -16.25
N ASP A 680 0.75 -54.40 -16.15
CA ASP A 680 1.03 -55.60 -16.94
C ASP A 680 0.22 -56.83 -16.51
N ASN A 681 -0.44 -56.78 -15.34
CA ASN A 681 -1.50 -57.73 -14.97
C ASN A 681 -2.77 -57.02 -14.44
N GLU A 682 -3.96 -57.41 -14.91
CA GLU A 682 -5.21 -56.67 -14.66
C GLU A 682 -5.95 -57.16 -13.40
N THR A 683 -5.61 -56.66 -12.20
CA THR A 683 -6.34 -57.04 -10.97
C THR A 683 -7.16 -55.93 -10.30
N SER A 684 -6.70 -54.67 -10.28
CA SER A 684 -7.47 -53.55 -9.68
C SER A 684 -6.99 -52.19 -10.22
N LEU A 685 -7.42 -51.86 -11.44
CA LEU A 685 -7.13 -50.60 -12.13
C LEU A 685 -8.32 -49.65 -12.07
N GLY A 686 -8.15 -48.49 -11.45
CA GLY A 686 -9.16 -47.44 -11.44
C GLY A 686 -8.63 -46.09 -11.88
N SER A 687 -9.48 -45.33 -12.58
CA SER A 687 -9.11 -44.01 -13.06
C SER A 687 -8.91 -42.99 -11.93
N ILE A 688 -9.50 -43.20 -10.75
CA ILE A 688 -9.29 -42.38 -9.55
C ILE A 688 -8.61 -43.19 -8.46
N ALA A 689 -9.18 -44.36 -8.10
CA ALA A 689 -8.62 -45.22 -7.06
C ALA A 689 -8.50 -46.68 -7.52
N GLY A 690 -7.40 -47.37 -7.21
CA GLY A 690 -7.23 -48.78 -7.55
C GLY A 690 -8.15 -49.68 -6.74
N PHE A 691 -8.06 -49.60 -5.42
CA PHE A 691 -8.84 -50.40 -4.49
C PHE A 691 -9.37 -49.60 -3.30
N MET A 692 -10.58 -49.95 -2.85
CA MET A 692 -11.19 -49.43 -1.62
C MET A 692 -11.63 -50.59 -0.71
N PRO A 693 -11.04 -50.77 0.49
CA PRO A 693 -11.31 -51.93 1.36
C PRO A 693 -12.64 -51.85 2.13
N ASP A 694 -12.99 -52.97 2.77
CA ASP A 694 -14.22 -53.14 3.57
C ASP A 694 -14.00 -53.27 5.10
N TRP A 695 -12.77 -53.44 5.56
CA TRP A 695 -12.50 -54.13 6.83
C TRP A 695 -12.02 -53.29 8.03
N SER A 696 -11.91 -51.95 7.94
CA SER A 696 -11.69 -51.10 9.14
C SER A 696 -11.76 -49.58 8.88
N SER A 697 -11.50 -49.12 7.66
CA SER A 697 -11.61 -47.72 7.24
C SER A 697 -12.25 -47.66 5.87
N ILE A 698 -13.31 -46.85 5.75
CA ILE A 698 -14.16 -46.80 4.57
C ILE A 698 -13.61 -45.74 3.62
N GLY A 699 -13.28 -46.13 2.39
CA GLY A 699 -12.89 -45.18 1.38
C GLY A 699 -14.10 -44.37 0.88
N ILE A 700 -13.88 -43.09 0.62
CA ILE A 700 -14.85 -42.20 -0.04
C ILE A 700 -14.18 -41.59 -1.27
N VAL A 701 -14.87 -41.63 -2.40
CA VAL A 701 -14.54 -40.88 -3.62
C VAL A 701 -15.74 -40.01 -3.96
N GLU A 702 -15.57 -38.70 -3.90
CA GLU A 702 -16.64 -37.72 -4.09
C GLU A 702 -16.28 -36.65 -5.12
N ASN A 703 -17.21 -36.33 -6.02
CA ASN A 703 -17.07 -35.21 -6.96
C ASN A 703 -15.78 -35.29 -7.80
N CYS A 704 -15.43 -36.49 -8.27
CA CYS A 704 -14.19 -36.74 -9.00
C CYS A 704 -14.45 -37.03 -10.48
N TYR A 705 -13.52 -36.62 -11.34
CA TYR A 705 -13.65 -36.73 -12.80
C TYR A 705 -12.46 -37.40 -13.43
N TYR A 706 -12.68 -38.17 -14.49
CA TYR A 706 -11.57 -38.83 -15.18
C TYR A 706 -11.82 -38.93 -16.68
N LEU A 707 -10.74 -39.08 -17.44
CA LEU A 707 -10.83 -39.12 -18.90
C LEU A 707 -11.62 -40.35 -19.38
N ASP A 708 -12.59 -40.11 -20.23
CA ASP A 708 -13.40 -41.16 -20.87
C ASP A 708 -12.62 -41.92 -21.96
N GLY A 709 -13.08 -43.13 -22.28
CA GLY A 709 -12.47 -43.97 -23.31
C GLY A 709 -11.21 -44.76 -22.88
N THR A 710 -10.88 -44.77 -21.59
CA THR A 710 -9.77 -45.57 -21.03
C THR A 710 -10.13 -47.04 -20.79
N GLY A 711 -11.42 -47.38 -20.80
CA GLY A 711 -11.90 -48.72 -20.42
C GLY A 711 -11.89 -48.99 -18.91
N LEU A 712 -11.51 -48.01 -18.09
CA LEU A 712 -11.40 -48.12 -16.65
C LEU A 712 -12.59 -47.47 -15.93
N ASN A 713 -13.03 -48.08 -14.83
CA ASN A 713 -13.98 -47.46 -13.91
C ASN A 713 -13.31 -46.39 -13.04
N ALA A 714 -14.10 -45.58 -12.34
CA ALA A 714 -13.57 -44.64 -11.33
C ALA A 714 -12.73 -45.36 -10.26
N VAL A 715 -13.21 -46.52 -9.82
CA VAL A 715 -12.55 -47.38 -8.84
C VAL A 715 -12.41 -48.78 -9.42
N GLY A 716 -11.20 -49.35 -9.37
CA GLY A 716 -10.92 -50.66 -9.96
C GLY A 716 -11.63 -51.80 -9.24
N SER A 717 -11.48 -51.84 -7.91
CA SER A 717 -12.22 -52.76 -7.04
C SER A 717 -12.71 -52.03 -5.80
N LYS A 718 -14.01 -52.19 -5.50
CA LYS A 718 -14.70 -51.44 -4.47
C LYS A 718 -15.33 -52.39 -3.45
N GLY A 719 -14.99 -52.20 -2.19
CA GLY A 719 -15.68 -52.83 -1.08
C GLY A 719 -17.13 -52.35 -0.91
N GLU A 720 -18.00 -53.22 -0.37
CA GLU A 720 -19.42 -52.95 -0.12
C GLU A 720 -19.66 -51.70 0.75
N ARG A 721 -18.81 -51.45 1.75
CA ARG A 721 -18.97 -50.32 2.69
C ARG A 721 -18.46 -49.00 2.14
N SER A 722 -17.62 -49.05 1.11
CA SER A 722 -17.03 -47.88 0.46
C SER A 722 -18.04 -47.07 -0.35
N SER A 723 -17.76 -45.79 -0.58
CA SER A 723 -18.71 -44.86 -1.24
C SER A 723 -18.11 -44.14 -2.44
N ILE A 724 -18.87 -44.11 -3.54
CA ILE A 724 -18.56 -43.34 -4.75
C ILE A 724 -19.74 -42.39 -4.97
N ILE A 725 -19.49 -41.09 -4.96
CA ILE A 725 -20.51 -40.04 -4.95
C ILE A 725 -20.18 -39.03 -6.06
N LYS A 726 -21.13 -38.72 -6.95
CA LYS A 726 -20.97 -37.69 -8.01
C LYS A 726 -19.66 -37.82 -8.80
N THR A 727 -19.25 -39.05 -9.11
CA THR A 727 -17.96 -39.34 -9.74
C THR A 727 -18.20 -40.06 -11.06
N GLU A 728 -17.68 -39.52 -12.15
CA GLU A 728 -18.01 -39.95 -13.52
C GLU A 728 -16.89 -39.66 -14.52
N SER A 729 -16.88 -40.40 -15.63
CA SER A 729 -15.97 -40.13 -16.75
C SER A 729 -16.42 -38.90 -17.54
N LYS A 730 -15.46 -38.23 -18.18
CA LYS A 730 -15.65 -37.03 -19.00
C LYS A 730 -14.77 -37.07 -20.23
N THR A 731 -15.30 -36.65 -21.36
CA THR A 731 -14.56 -36.56 -22.61
C THR A 731 -13.49 -35.46 -22.54
N ALA A 732 -12.47 -35.55 -23.39
CA ALA A 732 -11.46 -34.48 -23.50
C ALA A 732 -12.07 -33.11 -23.82
N ALA A 733 -13.20 -33.06 -24.54
CA ALA A 733 -13.91 -31.83 -24.85
C ALA A 733 -14.56 -31.20 -23.60
N GLU A 734 -15.19 -31.99 -22.74
CA GLU A 734 -15.82 -31.51 -21.49
C GLU A 734 -14.78 -31.00 -20.46
N PHE A 735 -13.56 -31.54 -20.48
CA PHE A 735 -12.46 -30.97 -19.73
C PHE A 735 -12.02 -29.60 -20.28
N ALA A 736 -12.04 -29.45 -21.61
CA ALA A 736 -11.56 -28.25 -22.29
C ALA A 736 -12.59 -27.10 -22.31
N ASP A 737 -13.89 -27.39 -22.35
CA ASP A 737 -14.96 -26.40 -22.51
C ASP A 737 -15.46 -25.76 -21.21
N GLY A 738 -14.88 -26.17 -20.07
CA GLY A 738 -15.24 -25.66 -18.74
C GLY A 738 -16.34 -26.46 -18.02
N THR A 739 -16.88 -27.53 -18.62
CA THR A 739 -17.90 -28.37 -17.98
C THR A 739 -17.37 -28.98 -16.68
N VAL A 740 -16.19 -29.60 -16.70
CA VAL A 740 -15.58 -30.19 -15.49
C VAL A 740 -15.25 -29.13 -14.45
N LEU A 741 -14.72 -27.98 -14.89
CA LEU A 741 -14.42 -26.86 -14.01
C LEU A 741 -15.68 -26.38 -13.27
N ALA A 742 -16.80 -26.19 -13.99
CA ALA A 742 -18.06 -25.76 -13.41
C ALA A 742 -18.57 -26.74 -12.33
N LEU A 743 -18.32 -28.04 -12.49
CA LEU A 743 -18.68 -29.05 -11.49
C LEU A 743 -17.76 -29.03 -10.26
N LEU A 744 -16.45 -28.84 -10.46
CA LEU A 744 -15.47 -28.74 -9.37
C LEU A 744 -15.72 -27.52 -8.45
N ILE A 745 -16.23 -26.43 -9.02
CA ILE A 745 -16.49 -25.17 -8.29
C ILE A 745 -17.95 -25.01 -7.83
N ASN A 746 -18.86 -25.89 -8.23
CA ASN A 746 -20.29 -25.70 -8.04
C ASN A 746 -20.67 -25.53 -6.55
N GLY A 747 -21.28 -24.40 -6.21
CA GLY A 747 -21.73 -24.09 -4.85
C GLY A 747 -20.62 -23.77 -3.85
N ARG A 748 -19.39 -23.51 -4.34
CA ARG A 748 -18.22 -23.24 -3.51
C ARG A 748 -17.75 -21.79 -3.66
N THR A 749 -17.50 -21.14 -2.53
CA THR A 749 -16.93 -19.78 -2.48
C THR A 749 -15.42 -19.79 -2.28
N ASP A 750 -14.84 -20.93 -1.90
CA ASP A 750 -13.44 -21.15 -1.51
C ASP A 750 -12.66 -21.95 -2.58
N SER A 751 -13.04 -21.83 -3.85
CA SER A 751 -12.42 -22.61 -4.93
C SER A 751 -10.97 -22.16 -5.23
N PRO A 752 -9.99 -23.09 -5.24
CA PRO A 752 -8.63 -22.79 -5.67
C PRO A 752 -8.46 -22.84 -7.21
N TRP A 753 -9.42 -23.45 -7.91
CA TRP A 753 -9.44 -23.56 -9.37
C TRP A 753 -9.51 -22.19 -10.05
N ASP A 754 -8.81 -22.04 -11.18
CA ASP A 754 -8.90 -20.88 -12.05
C ASP A 754 -10.31 -20.76 -12.64
N SER A 755 -10.74 -19.52 -12.94
CA SER A 755 -12.03 -19.26 -13.59
C SER A 755 -12.13 -19.80 -15.03
N THR A 756 -11.00 -20.20 -15.62
CA THR A 756 -10.88 -20.66 -17.01
C THR A 756 -9.98 -21.90 -17.10
N CYS A 757 -10.31 -22.83 -17.99
CA CYS A 757 -9.41 -23.93 -18.31
C CYS A 757 -8.16 -23.41 -19.05
N LYS A 758 -7.00 -24.04 -18.82
CA LYS A 758 -5.72 -23.69 -19.46
C LYS A 758 -5.10 -24.91 -20.13
N TYR A 759 -4.22 -24.69 -21.10
CA TYR A 759 -3.44 -25.77 -21.70
C TYR A 759 -2.36 -26.26 -20.73
N VAL A 760 -2.20 -27.58 -20.65
CA VAL A 760 -1.17 -28.26 -19.86
C VAL A 760 -0.37 -29.13 -20.80
N THR A 761 0.89 -28.77 -21.02
CA THR A 761 1.83 -29.38 -21.97
C THR A 761 2.12 -30.82 -21.59
N ALA A 762 2.32 -31.09 -20.30
CA ALA A 762 2.49 -32.44 -19.77
C ALA A 762 1.31 -33.36 -20.10
N ALA A 763 0.10 -32.81 -20.24
CA ALA A 763 -1.10 -33.57 -20.61
C ALA A 763 -1.44 -33.53 -22.11
N GLY A 764 -0.78 -32.64 -22.86
CA GLY A 764 -1.09 -32.36 -24.26
C GLY A 764 -2.51 -31.83 -24.51
N LYS A 765 -3.17 -31.21 -23.51
CA LYS A 765 -4.59 -30.79 -23.61
C LYS A 765 -4.97 -29.66 -22.67
N THR A 766 -6.15 -29.07 -22.91
CA THR A 766 -6.74 -28.01 -22.06
C THR A 766 -7.55 -28.63 -20.91
N LEU A 767 -7.30 -28.16 -19.69
CA LEU A 767 -7.82 -28.74 -18.44
C LEU A 767 -8.22 -27.64 -17.43
N PRO A 768 -9.10 -27.95 -16.46
CA PRO A 768 -9.22 -27.16 -15.24
C PRO A 768 -7.89 -27.16 -14.48
N VAL A 769 -7.35 -25.99 -14.16
CA VAL A 769 -6.08 -25.85 -13.42
C VAL A 769 -6.28 -24.93 -12.22
N PHE A 770 -5.33 -24.88 -11.30
CA PHE A 770 -5.36 -23.90 -10.21
C PHE A 770 -4.98 -22.50 -10.69
N LYS A 771 -5.33 -21.48 -9.92
CA LYS A 771 -4.95 -20.09 -10.22
C LYS A 771 -3.42 -20.00 -10.33
N GLY A 772 -2.95 -19.34 -11.39
CA GLY A 772 -1.51 -19.18 -11.66
C GLY A 772 -0.86 -20.37 -12.38
N GLN A 773 -1.57 -21.49 -12.58
CA GLN A 773 -1.08 -22.64 -13.34
C GLN A 773 -1.51 -22.61 -14.81
N GLY A 774 -0.83 -23.41 -15.63
CA GLY A 774 -1.10 -23.60 -17.05
C GLY A 774 -0.09 -22.89 -17.95
N ASP A 775 0.08 -23.42 -19.15
CA ASP A 775 1.10 -22.93 -20.08
C ASP A 775 0.60 -21.73 -20.90
N ALA A 776 1.48 -20.76 -21.08
CA ALA A 776 1.32 -19.74 -22.09
C ALA A 776 1.26 -20.41 -23.46
N HIS A 777 0.22 -20.13 -24.23
CA HIS A 777 0.11 -20.63 -25.59
C HIS A 777 -0.20 -19.48 -26.55
N GLU A 778 0.59 -19.39 -27.62
CA GLU A 778 0.40 -18.41 -28.69
C GLU A 778 -0.46 -19.02 -29.81
N HIS A 779 -1.60 -18.40 -30.09
CA HIS A 779 -2.42 -18.77 -31.23
C HIS A 779 -1.89 -18.11 -32.51
N SER A 780 -0.99 -18.82 -33.21
CA SER A 780 -0.35 -18.37 -34.46
C SER A 780 -1.17 -18.66 -35.73
N GLY A 781 -2.30 -19.38 -35.63
CA GLY A 781 -3.16 -19.74 -36.77
C GLY A 781 -4.08 -18.60 -37.25
N THR A 782 -4.36 -18.55 -38.55
CA THR A 782 -5.38 -17.65 -39.13
C THR A 782 -6.80 -18.04 -38.69
N TRP A 783 -7.58 -17.04 -38.27
CA TRP A 783 -9.01 -17.19 -37.92
C TRP A 783 -9.85 -17.69 -39.11
N LYS A 784 -10.57 -18.78 -38.91
CA LYS A 784 -11.51 -19.38 -39.88
C LYS A 784 -12.94 -19.17 -39.42
N SER A 785 -13.84 -18.80 -40.34
CA SER A 785 -15.26 -18.62 -40.00
C SER A 785 -15.94 -19.95 -39.68
N ASN A 786 -16.77 -19.96 -38.64
CA ASN A 786 -17.56 -21.11 -38.21
C ASN A 786 -18.98 -21.12 -38.83
N GLY A 787 -19.32 -20.12 -39.67
CA GLY A 787 -20.63 -20.03 -40.35
C GLY A 787 -21.83 -19.65 -39.46
N ASN A 788 -21.66 -19.62 -38.13
CA ASN A 788 -22.71 -19.30 -37.14
C ASN A 788 -22.57 -17.89 -36.52
N GLY A 789 -21.73 -17.03 -37.10
CA GLY A 789 -21.41 -15.71 -36.54
C GLY A 789 -20.20 -15.68 -35.61
N THR A 790 -19.49 -16.81 -35.46
CA THR A 790 -18.19 -16.90 -34.78
C THR A 790 -17.08 -17.31 -35.74
N HIS A 791 -15.83 -17.17 -35.31
CA HIS A 791 -14.65 -17.72 -35.97
C HIS A 791 -13.76 -18.44 -34.98
N SER A 792 -12.92 -19.35 -35.46
CA SER A 792 -11.95 -20.05 -34.63
C SER A 792 -10.57 -20.15 -35.26
N ARG A 793 -9.53 -20.21 -34.43
CA ARG A 793 -8.17 -20.55 -34.86
C ARG A 793 -7.59 -21.62 -33.95
N VAL A 794 -6.67 -22.41 -34.49
CA VAL A 794 -6.09 -23.56 -33.78
C VAL A 794 -4.61 -23.30 -33.52
N CYS A 795 -4.19 -23.51 -32.28
CA CYS A 795 -2.79 -23.54 -31.84
C CYS A 795 -2.02 -24.67 -32.55
N ALA A 796 -0.69 -24.57 -32.65
CA ALA A 796 0.15 -25.71 -33.08
C ALA A 796 -0.06 -26.96 -32.20
N CYS A 797 -0.46 -26.75 -30.94
CA CYS A 797 -0.85 -27.74 -29.94
C CYS A 797 -2.30 -28.28 -30.07
N GLY A 798 -3.06 -27.88 -31.08
CA GLY A 798 -4.42 -28.40 -31.33
C GLY A 798 -5.57 -27.72 -30.56
N VAL A 799 -5.28 -26.79 -29.65
CA VAL A 799 -6.29 -26.00 -28.91
C VAL A 799 -6.99 -25.00 -29.83
N THR A 800 -8.33 -24.96 -29.79
CA THR A 800 -9.16 -24.10 -30.63
C THR A 800 -9.66 -22.88 -29.85
N GLU A 801 -9.22 -21.69 -30.23
CA GLU A 801 -9.76 -20.40 -29.73
C GLU A 801 -10.98 -20.01 -30.58
N THR A 802 -12.08 -19.58 -29.96
CA THR A 802 -13.32 -19.17 -30.66
C THR A 802 -13.76 -17.77 -30.22
N ALA A 803 -14.05 -16.89 -31.17
CA ALA A 803 -14.51 -15.53 -30.91
C ALA A 803 -15.66 -15.11 -31.83
N ASN A 804 -16.43 -14.12 -31.40
CA ASN A 804 -17.53 -13.57 -32.18
C ASN A 804 -17.00 -12.74 -33.36
N CYS A 805 -17.62 -12.90 -34.52
CA CYS A 805 -17.31 -12.06 -35.67
C CYS A 805 -17.65 -10.59 -35.38
N SER A 806 -16.74 -9.68 -35.71
CA SER A 806 -16.89 -8.24 -35.55
C SER A 806 -16.35 -7.47 -36.77
N GLY A 807 -16.76 -6.21 -36.94
CA GLY A 807 -16.38 -5.33 -38.06
C GLY A 807 -17.24 -5.47 -39.34
N GLY A 808 -17.05 -4.55 -40.28
CA GLY A 808 -17.84 -4.49 -41.53
C GLY A 808 -19.21 -3.81 -41.37
N THR A 809 -19.85 -3.49 -42.49
CA THR A 809 -21.16 -2.83 -42.53
C THR A 809 -22.14 -3.68 -43.33
N ALA A 810 -23.28 -4.02 -42.75
CA ALA A 810 -24.36 -4.71 -43.45
C ALA A 810 -25.14 -3.73 -44.36
N THR A 811 -25.53 -4.19 -45.54
CA THR A 811 -26.42 -3.46 -46.47
C THR A 811 -27.75 -4.20 -46.60
N CYS A 812 -28.75 -3.59 -47.23
CA CYS A 812 -30.05 -4.24 -47.44
C CYS A 812 -30.01 -5.44 -48.40
N THR A 813 -28.85 -5.78 -48.98
CA THR A 813 -28.65 -6.94 -49.86
C THR A 813 -27.52 -7.86 -49.40
N GLU A 814 -26.61 -7.41 -48.53
CA GLU A 814 -25.45 -8.18 -48.08
C GLU A 814 -25.23 -8.06 -46.56
N LYS A 815 -24.91 -9.19 -45.92
CA LYS A 815 -24.54 -9.24 -44.48
C LYS A 815 -23.17 -8.59 -44.24
N ALA A 816 -22.90 -8.18 -43.00
CA ALA A 816 -21.60 -7.63 -42.66
C ALA A 816 -20.49 -8.69 -42.84
N THR A 817 -19.33 -8.26 -43.36
CA THR A 817 -18.14 -9.12 -43.48
C THR A 817 -17.23 -8.91 -42.28
N CYS A 818 -16.93 -9.97 -41.55
CA CYS A 818 -16.03 -9.92 -40.40
C CYS A 818 -14.64 -9.44 -40.81
N ALA A 819 -14.14 -8.42 -40.14
CA ALA A 819 -12.82 -7.83 -40.43
C ALA A 819 -11.65 -8.79 -40.15
N ILE A 820 -11.88 -9.82 -39.33
CA ILE A 820 -10.83 -10.74 -38.86
C ILE A 820 -10.77 -12.01 -39.70
N CYS A 821 -11.91 -12.69 -39.94
CA CYS A 821 -11.94 -13.97 -40.65
C CYS A 821 -12.49 -13.89 -42.09
N GLY A 822 -13.02 -12.74 -42.51
CA GLY A 822 -13.66 -12.56 -43.82
C GLY A 822 -15.02 -13.24 -43.98
N GLY A 823 -15.54 -13.92 -42.95
CA GLY A 823 -16.86 -14.56 -42.97
C GLY A 823 -18.01 -13.56 -42.93
N LYS A 824 -19.10 -13.86 -43.65
CA LYS A 824 -20.35 -13.06 -43.59
C LYS A 824 -21.14 -13.38 -42.32
N TYR A 825 -21.58 -12.38 -41.58
CA TYR A 825 -22.28 -12.55 -40.30
C TYR A 825 -23.31 -11.44 -40.03
N GLY A 826 -24.23 -11.69 -39.08
CA GLY A 826 -25.30 -10.75 -38.72
C GLY A 826 -26.51 -10.74 -39.68
N ALA A 827 -27.43 -9.79 -39.46
CA ALA A 827 -28.60 -9.55 -40.31
C ALA A 827 -28.28 -8.54 -41.44
N LEU A 828 -29.16 -8.44 -42.45
CA LEU A 828 -29.07 -7.41 -43.50
C LEU A 828 -29.33 -6.00 -42.92
N GLY A 829 -28.72 -4.98 -43.50
CA GLY A 829 -28.92 -3.57 -43.15
C GLY A 829 -30.29 -3.02 -43.59
N ALA A 830 -30.69 -1.88 -43.04
CA ALA A 830 -31.97 -1.24 -43.38
C ALA A 830 -31.99 -0.61 -44.79
N HIS A 831 -33.18 -0.49 -45.39
CA HIS A 831 -33.38 0.20 -46.68
C HIS A 831 -33.27 1.73 -46.54
N SER A 832 -32.82 2.42 -47.59
CA SER A 832 -32.75 3.89 -47.68
C SER A 832 -33.56 4.39 -48.88
N PHE A 833 -34.71 5.02 -48.64
CA PHE A 833 -35.68 5.43 -49.67
C PHE A 833 -35.45 6.87 -50.16
N THR A 834 -35.48 7.08 -51.48
CA THR A 834 -35.24 8.35 -52.19
C THR A 834 -36.34 8.65 -53.22
N GLU A 835 -36.43 9.90 -53.68
CA GLU A 835 -37.44 10.35 -54.65
C GLU A 835 -37.04 9.96 -56.08
N THR A 836 -37.82 9.07 -56.70
CA THR A 836 -37.58 8.58 -58.07
C THR A 836 -38.84 8.71 -58.92
N VAL A 837 -38.73 9.34 -60.09
CA VAL A 837 -39.85 9.54 -61.02
C VAL A 837 -39.83 8.43 -62.08
N ASP A 838 -40.56 7.35 -61.80
CA ASP A 838 -40.72 6.20 -62.70
C ASP A 838 -42.20 5.77 -62.69
N ALA A 839 -42.72 5.34 -63.84
CA ALA A 839 -44.10 4.88 -64.01
C ALA A 839 -44.48 3.78 -63.00
N LYS A 840 -43.54 2.90 -62.61
CA LYS A 840 -43.80 1.84 -61.62
C LYS A 840 -44.08 2.37 -60.20
N TYR A 841 -43.68 3.60 -59.91
CA TYR A 841 -43.93 4.27 -58.62
C TYR A 841 -45.01 5.35 -58.72
N LEU A 842 -45.66 5.53 -59.87
CA LEU A 842 -46.74 6.50 -60.04
C LEU A 842 -47.95 6.15 -59.17
N LYS A 843 -48.43 7.13 -58.42
CA LYS A 843 -49.66 7.02 -57.62
C LYS A 843 -50.85 7.68 -58.32
N SER A 844 -50.66 8.87 -58.90
CA SER A 844 -51.71 9.57 -59.66
C SER A 844 -51.13 10.55 -60.68
N ALA A 845 -51.75 10.65 -61.86
CA ALA A 845 -51.33 11.54 -62.94
C ALA A 845 -51.78 13.00 -62.73
N ALA A 846 -51.13 13.96 -63.43
CA ALA A 846 -51.47 15.38 -63.37
C ALA A 846 -52.81 15.69 -64.08
N THR A 847 -53.52 16.72 -63.60
CA THR A 847 -54.80 17.22 -64.14
C THR A 847 -54.69 18.69 -64.56
N CYS A 848 -55.78 19.31 -65.01
CA CYS A 848 -55.81 20.73 -65.35
C CYS A 848 -55.50 21.67 -64.16
N THR A 849 -55.60 21.16 -62.92
CA THR A 849 -55.40 21.93 -61.67
C THR A 849 -54.46 21.28 -60.65
N ALA A 850 -54.05 20.01 -60.80
CA ALA A 850 -53.17 19.31 -59.85
C ALA A 850 -51.97 18.59 -60.53
N LYS A 851 -50.83 18.47 -59.82
CA LYS A 851 -49.60 17.81 -60.28
C LYS A 851 -49.67 16.28 -60.14
N ALA A 852 -48.69 15.56 -60.68
CA ALA A 852 -48.58 14.10 -60.53
C ALA A 852 -47.92 13.71 -59.20
N VAL A 853 -48.32 12.57 -58.61
CA VAL A 853 -47.84 12.04 -57.31
C VAL A 853 -47.15 10.69 -57.51
N TYR A 854 -45.99 10.47 -56.89
CA TYR A 854 -45.19 9.23 -56.94
C TYR A 854 -44.82 8.71 -55.54
N TYR A 855 -44.54 7.41 -55.39
CA TYR A 855 -43.93 6.80 -54.19
C TYR A 855 -42.39 6.90 -54.23
N LYS A 856 -41.73 7.05 -53.07
CA LYS A 856 -40.27 6.94 -52.93
C LYS A 856 -39.80 5.49 -53.12
N SER A 857 -38.53 5.29 -53.50
CA SER A 857 -37.94 3.96 -53.75
C SER A 857 -36.56 3.81 -53.10
N CYS A 858 -36.19 2.60 -52.66
CA CYS A 858 -34.87 2.34 -52.10
C CYS A 858 -33.80 2.62 -53.15
N ALA A 859 -32.84 3.49 -52.85
CA ALA A 859 -31.78 3.87 -53.78
C ALA A 859 -30.85 2.70 -54.14
N VAL A 860 -30.76 1.69 -53.26
CA VAL A 860 -29.82 0.57 -53.39
C VAL A 860 -30.45 -0.63 -54.10
N CYS A 861 -31.69 -1.01 -53.75
CA CYS A 861 -32.34 -2.22 -54.30
C CYS A 861 -33.63 -1.96 -55.10
N GLY A 862 -34.11 -0.71 -55.17
CA GLY A 862 -35.31 -0.36 -55.93
C GLY A 862 -36.64 -0.77 -55.30
N GLU A 863 -36.64 -1.30 -54.07
CA GLU A 863 -37.86 -1.62 -53.34
C GLU A 863 -38.76 -0.39 -53.17
N LYS A 864 -40.07 -0.59 -53.34
CA LYS A 864 -41.06 0.49 -53.28
C LYS A 864 -41.33 0.87 -51.82
N GLY A 865 -41.10 2.13 -51.49
CA GLY A 865 -41.43 2.69 -50.18
C GLY A 865 -42.91 3.05 -50.05
N THR A 866 -43.30 3.49 -48.85
CA THR A 866 -44.68 3.91 -48.55
C THR A 866 -44.89 5.43 -48.63
N GLU A 867 -43.81 6.23 -48.50
CA GLU A 867 -43.86 7.68 -48.61
C GLU A 867 -44.06 8.17 -50.06
N THR A 868 -44.71 9.32 -50.25
CA THR A 868 -45.02 9.89 -51.58
C THR A 868 -44.52 11.34 -51.74
N PHE A 869 -44.28 11.76 -52.98
CA PHE A 869 -43.89 13.13 -53.36
C PHE A 869 -44.57 13.59 -54.67
N GLU A 870 -44.68 14.91 -54.87
CA GLU A 870 -45.33 15.53 -56.04
C GLU A 870 -44.31 16.18 -56.98
N THR A 871 -44.51 16.04 -58.29
CA THR A 871 -43.62 16.66 -59.30
C THR A 871 -44.33 16.91 -60.63
N GLY A 872 -43.79 17.83 -61.44
CA GLY A 872 -44.36 18.27 -62.72
C GLY A 872 -45.27 19.51 -62.64
N ASN A 873 -45.96 19.81 -63.74
CA ASN A 873 -46.86 20.97 -63.88
C ASN A 873 -48.31 20.52 -64.12
N VAL A 874 -49.27 21.39 -63.76
CA VAL A 874 -50.69 21.22 -64.09
C VAL A 874 -50.92 21.48 -65.59
N LEU A 875 -51.94 20.85 -66.18
CA LEU A 875 -52.13 20.82 -67.65
C LEU A 875 -52.82 22.08 -68.23
N GLY A 876 -53.47 22.93 -67.42
CA GLY A 876 -54.18 24.15 -67.86
C GLY A 876 -55.50 23.91 -68.63
N HIS A 877 -56.23 25.00 -68.95
CA HIS A 877 -57.54 24.94 -69.65
C HIS A 877 -57.41 25.05 -71.18
N ASP A 878 -58.29 24.37 -71.91
CA ASP A 878 -58.40 24.40 -73.38
C ASP A 878 -59.82 24.82 -73.77
N TRP A 879 -60.03 26.10 -74.05
CA TRP A 879 -61.37 26.72 -74.16
C TRP A 879 -62.04 26.52 -75.53
N GLY A 880 -63.37 26.38 -75.53
CA GLY A 880 -64.24 26.27 -76.70
C GLY A 880 -64.55 27.60 -77.40
N LYS A 881 -65.45 27.57 -78.40
CA LYS A 881 -65.88 28.77 -79.16
C LYS A 881 -66.84 29.64 -78.34
N TRP A 882 -66.82 30.94 -78.59
CA TRP A 882 -67.74 31.92 -78.00
C TRP A 882 -69.13 31.87 -78.66
N GLN A 883 -70.19 31.92 -77.86
CA GLN A 883 -71.59 31.93 -78.33
C GLN A 883 -72.34 33.13 -77.75
N SER A 884 -73.11 33.86 -78.58
CA SER A 884 -73.84 35.05 -78.13
C SER A 884 -75.00 34.69 -77.21
N ASN A 885 -75.14 35.46 -76.12
CA ASN A 885 -76.21 35.31 -75.14
C ASN A 885 -77.43 36.20 -75.44
N GLY A 886 -77.36 37.07 -76.47
CA GLY A 886 -78.48 37.90 -76.94
C GLY A 886 -78.79 39.15 -76.10
N ASP A 887 -78.12 39.33 -74.97
CA ASP A 887 -78.26 40.44 -74.02
C ASP A 887 -77.12 41.46 -74.10
N GLY A 888 -76.24 41.30 -75.09
CA GLY A 888 -74.99 42.05 -75.21
C GLY A 888 -73.77 41.32 -74.64
N THR A 889 -73.84 40.02 -74.30
CA THR A 889 -72.69 39.19 -73.83
C THR A 889 -72.50 37.89 -74.64
N HIS A 890 -71.41 37.15 -74.41
CA HIS A 890 -71.12 35.81 -74.98
C HIS A 890 -70.31 34.88 -74.03
N THR A 891 -70.44 33.54 -74.15
CA THR A 891 -69.86 32.51 -73.23
C THR A 891 -69.09 31.37 -73.97
N ARG A 892 -68.04 30.78 -73.35
CA ARG A 892 -67.29 29.57 -73.81
C ARG A 892 -66.93 28.58 -72.67
N VAL A 893 -66.70 27.29 -72.97
CA VAL A 893 -66.47 26.18 -72.01
C VAL A 893 -65.16 25.41 -72.27
N CYS A 894 -64.47 24.90 -71.24
CA CYS A 894 -63.22 24.14 -71.36
C CYS A 894 -63.47 22.70 -71.86
N LYS A 895 -62.70 22.24 -72.84
CA LYS A 895 -62.83 20.91 -73.45
C LYS A 895 -62.25 19.76 -72.62
N ARG A 896 -61.33 20.07 -71.69
CA ARG A 896 -60.70 19.07 -70.80
C ARG A 896 -61.54 18.78 -69.55
N ASP A 897 -62.47 19.68 -69.24
CA ASP A 897 -63.38 19.60 -68.10
C ASP A 897 -64.56 20.54 -68.35
N GLU A 898 -65.71 19.96 -68.65
CA GLU A 898 -66.92 20.68 -69.08
C GLU A 898 -67.55 21.53 -67.96
N SER A 899 -67.12 21.35 -66.71
CA SER A 899 -67.61 22.13 -65.56
C SER A 899 -67.01 23.55 -65.48
N HIS A 900 -65.92 23.82 -66.20
CA HIS A 900 -65.27 25.12 -66.22
C HIS A 900 -65.74 25.97 -67.41
N THR A 901 -66.25 27.19 -67.17
CA THR A 901 -66.82 28.10 -68.20
C THR A 901 -66.39 29.58 -68.01
N GLU A 902 -66.44 30.39 -69.07
CA GLU A 902 -66.05 31.82 -69.10
C GLU A 902 -67.09 32.67 -69.88
N THR A 903 -67.48 33.86 -69.38
CA THR A 903 -68.49 34.77 -70.00
C THR A 903 -68.02 36.23 -70.01
N VAL A 904 -68.21 36.95 -71.11
CA VAL A 904 -67.79 38.36 -71.31
C VAL A 904 -68.73 39.17 -72.23
N ASN A 905 -68.63 40.51 -72.20
CA ASN A 905 -69.49 41.42 -72.97
C ASN A 905 -69.11 41.51 -74.47
N CYS A 906 -70.10 41.76 -75.33
CA CYS A 906 -69.94 41.95 -76.77
C CYS A 906 -69.26 43.30 -77.11
N SER A 907 -68.35 43.29 -78.09
CA SER A 907 -67.62 44.48 -78.55
C SER A 907 -67.39 44.46 -80.08
N GLY A 908 -67.10 45.61 -80.69
CA GLY A 908 -66.86 45.78 -82.14
C GLY A 908 -68.06 46.23 -83.00
N GLY A 909 -67.79 46.74 -84.21
CA GLY A 909 -68.80 47.25 -85.16
C GLY A 909 -69.17 48.73 -84.99
N THR A 910 -69.75 49.35 -86.03
CA THR A 910 -70.09 50.79 -86.05
C THR A 910 -71.58 51.00 -86.32
N ALA A 911 -72.22 51.86 -85.53
CA ALA A 911 -73.61 52.26 -85.73
C ALA A 911 -73.72 53.43 -86.72
N THR A 912 -74.87 53.56 -87.39
CA THR A 912 -75.16 54.63 -88.37
C THR A 912 -76.47 55.31 -88.02
N CYS A 913 -76.79 56.43 -88.70
CA CYS A 913 -78.06 57.14 -88.48
C CYS A 913 -79.31 56.30 -88.81
N THR A 914 -79.13 55.07 -89.34
CA THR A 914 -80.20 54.12 -89.66
C THR A 914 -80.06 52.71 -89.04
N GLU A 915 -78.90 52.24 -88.54
CA GLU A 915 -78.68 50.87 -87.99
C GLU A 915 -77.75 50.77 -86.74
N LYS A 916 -77.89 49.70 -85.92
CA LYS A 916 -77.08 49.36 -84.71
C LYS A 916 -75.80 48.57 -85.05
N ALA A 917 -74.80 48.57 -84.16
CA ALA A 917 -73.52 47.88 -84.33
C ALA A 917 -73.61 46.33 -84.23
N THR A 918 -72.64 45.60 -84.80
CA THR A 918 -72.56 44.12 -84.77
C THR A 918 -71.24 43.65 -84.16
N CYS A 919 -71.31 42.77 -83.16
CA CYS A 919 -70.19 42.26 -82.36
C CYS A 919 -69.24 41.40 -83.19
N THR A 920 -67.93 41.64 -83.06
CA THR A 920 -66.91 40.98 -83.89
C THR A 920 -66.60 39.54 -83.46
N ASP A 921 -66.82 39.19 -82.18
CA ASP A 921 -66.44 37.87 -81.66
C ASP A 921 -67.55 36.81 -81.80
N CYS A 922 -68.82 37.22 -81.63
CA CYS A 922 -69.97 36.31 -81.68
C CYS A 922 -70.97 36.63 -82.81
N GLY A 923 -70.82 37.75 -83.51
CA GLY A 923 -71.65 38.14 -84.65
C GLY A 923 -73.04 38.72 -84.31
N GLY A 924 -73.39 38.89 -83.03
CA GLY A 924 -74.70 39.43 -82.61
C GLY A 924 -74.79 40.97 -82.70
N LYS A 925 -75.97 41.52 -83.03
CA LYS A 925 -76.21 42.98 -83.03
C LYS A 925 -76.38 43.53 -81.61
N TYR A 926 -75.78 44.68 -81.31
CA TYR A 926 -75.84 45.33 -79.98
C TYR A 926 -75.63 46.86 -80.06
N GLY A 927 -75.95 47.61 -78.99
CA GLY A 927 -75.84 49.09 -78.93
C GLY A 927 -76.98 49.87 -79.60
N ASP A 928 -76.94 51.20 -79.62
CA ASP A 928 -77.94 52.09 -80.25
C ASP A 928 -77.48 52.68 -81.61
N LYS A 929 -78.37 53.36 -82.34
CA LYS A 929 -78.08 54.00 -83.64
C LYS A 929 -77.37 55.35 -83.43
N ASP A 930 -76.52 55.79 -84.38
CA ASP A 930 -75.69 57.00 -84.27
C ASP A 930 -76.22 58.15 -85.15
N PRO A 931 -76.80 59.22 -84.59
CA PRO A 931 -77.40 60.33 -85.35
C PRO A 931 -76.41 61.13 -86.20
N ASP A 932 -75.15 61.24 -85.80
CA ASP A 932 -74.18 62.17 -86.39
C ASP A 932 -73.46 61.58 -87.61
N ASN A 933 -73.64 60.28 -87.85
CA ASN A 933 -72.97 59.55 -88.91
C ASN A 933 -73.85 59.47 -90.17
N HIS A 934 -73.82 60.55 -90.96
CA HIS A 934 -74.60 60.76 -92.19
C HIS A 934 -73.90 60.28 -93.48
N THR A 935 -74.67 59.94 -94.51
CA THR A 935 -74.16 59.35 -95.77
C THR A 935 -74.48 60.17 -97.06
N GLY A 936 -75.05 61.39 -96.99
CA GLY A 936 -75.46 62.27 -98.13
C GLY A 936 -74.54 63.46 -98.51
N LYS A 937 -74.93 64.38 -99.43
CA LYS A 937 -74.16 65.56 -99.98
C LYS A 937 -74.87 66.95 -99.86
N GLU A 938 -74.21 68.11 -100.08
CA GLU A 938 -74.74 69.51 -99.82
C GLU A 938 -74.95 70.48 -101.07
N GLU A 939 -75.94 71.44 -101.11
CA GLU A 939 -76.33 72.32 -102.29
C GLU A 939 -76.82 73.83 -102.01
N TRP A 940 -76.78 74.84 -102.96
CA TRP A 940 -76.93 76.37 -102.82
C TRP A 940 -78.13 77.17 -103.53
N THR A 941 -78.52 78.43 -103.10
CA THR A 941 -79.60 79.35 -103.71
C THR A 941 -79.44 80.93 -103.53
N ILE A 942 -79.90 81.87 -104.42
CA ILE A 942 -79.75 83.39 -104.40
C ILE A 942 -81.08 84.23 -104.35
N THR A 943 -81.15 85.40 -103.67
CA THR A 943 -82.35 86.30 -103.54
C THR A 943 -82.06 87.83 -103.61
N LYS A 944 -83.10 88.69 -103.58
CA LYS A 944 -83.02 90.18 -103.56
C LYS A 944 -82.10 90.75 -102.44
N THR A 945 -81.83 89.98 -101.38
CA THR A 945 -81.04 90.44 -100.22
C THR A 945 -79.89 89.50 -99.77
N LYS A 946 -79.72 88.25 -100.27
CA LYS A 946 -78.80 87.19 -99.70
C LYS A 946 -78.68 85.83 -100.48
N HIS A 947 -77.88 84.85 -99.96
CA HIS A 947 -77.65 83.43 -100.43
C HIS A 947 -77.57 82.31 -99.30
N GLU A 948 -77.89 80.97 -99.49
CA GLU A 948 -77.85 79.81 -98.47
C GLU A 948 -77.62 78.30 -98.96
N LYS A 949 -77.23 77.29 -98.09
CA LYS A 949 -76.79 75.84 -98.41
C LYS A 949 -77.30 74.62 -97.50
N LYS A 950 -77.59 73.35 -97.99
CA LYS A 950 -78.20 72.16 -97.23
C LYS A 950 -77.86 70.68 -97.68
N TRP A 951 -77.99 69.60 -96.81
CA TRP A 951 -77.70 68.13 -96.97
C TRP A 951 -78.78 67.21 -97.62
N SER A 952 -78.39 66.15 -98.35
CA SER A 952 -79.28 65.29 -99.17
C SER A 952 -79.83 63.99 -98.54
N CYS A 953 -79.22 63.42 -97.48
CA CYS A 953 -79.68 62.15 -96.87
C CYS A 953 -80.77 62.35 -95.80
N CYS A 954 -80.76 63.49 -95.10
CA CYS A 954 -81.69 63.81 -94.01
C CYS A 954 -82.29 65.23 -94.08
N GLY A 955 -81.76 66.15 -94.91
CA GLY A 955 -82.35 67.48 -95.15
C GLY A 955 -81.83 68.66 -94.30
N GLU A 956 -80.77 68.48 -93.49
CA GLU A 956 -80.23 69.49 -92.57
C GLU A 956 -79.40 70.60 -93.26
N ILE A 957 -79.48 71.86 -92.77
CA ILE A 957 -78.84 73.08 -93.35
C ILE A 957 -77.40 73.27 -92.83
N THR A 958 -76.45 73.72 -93.67
CA THR A 958 -75.01 73.77 -93.31
C THR A 958 -74.27 75.11 -93.34
N VAL A 959 -74.73 76.18 -94.04
CA VAL A 959 -74.08 77.54 -93.97
C VAL A 959 -75.10 78.70 -94.07
N ALA A 960 -74.81 79.83 -93.39
CA ALA A 960 -75.64 81.04 -93.13
C ALA A 960 -75.57 82.19 -94.20
N LYS A 961 -76.46 83.20 -94.09
CA LYS A 961 -76.80 84.27 -95.08
C LYS A 961 -75.77 85.43 -95.17
N GLU A 962 -75.34 85.87 -96.38
CA GLU A 962 -74.46 87.06 -96.63
C GLU A 962 -75.15 88.21 -97.45
N SER A 963 -74.59 89.44 -97.51
CA SER A 963 -75.25 90.71 -97.92
C SER A 963 -74.55 91.53 -99.06
N HIS A 964 -75.20 92.57 -99.65
CA HIS A 964 -74.69 93.44 -100.75
C HIS A 964 -73.70 94.57 -100.33
N THR A 965 -72.80 95.01 -101.23
CA THR A 965 -71.84 96.14 -101.03
C THR A 965 -71.95 97.17 -102.17
N PHE A 966 -72.34 98.43 -101.88
CA PHE A 966 -72.65 99.46 -102.90
C PHE A 966 -71.62 100.60 -103.02
N GLY A 967 -71.37 101.06 -104.25
CA GLY A 967 -70.47 102.18 -104.58
C GLY A 967 -71.03 103.60 -104.39
N LYS A 968 -70.31 104.62 -104.88
CA LYS A 968 -70.64 106.05 -104.69
C LYS A 968 -71.88 106.48 -105.48
N TRP A 969 -72.63 107.42 -104.90
CA TRP A 969 -73.78 108.04 -105.56
C TRP A 969 -73.35 109.03 -106.65
N VAL A 970 -73.99 108.94 -107.82
CA VAL A 970 -73.80 109.82 -108.98
C VAL A 970 -75.09 110.60 -109.22
N VAL A 971 -75.03 111.95 -109.27
CA VAL A 971 -76.21 112.79 -109.54
C VAL A 971 -76.57 112.72 -111.01
N THR A 972 -77.76 112.20 -111.32
CA THR A 972 -78.30 112.09 -112.67
C THR A 972 -79.17 113.28 -113.04
N LYS A 973 -79.74 114.00 -112.06
CA LYS A 973 -80.62 115.15 -112.28
C LYS A 973 -80.46 116.19 -111.16
N LYS A 974 -80.24 117.47 -111.48
CA LYS A 974 -80.03 118.54 -110.49
C LYS A 974 -81.36 119.20 -110.08
N ALA A 975 -81.45 119.63 -108.82
CA ALA A 975 -82.64 120.24 -108.24
C ALA A 975 -82.78 121.74 -108.58
N THR A 976 -84.02 122.22 -108.67
CA THR A 976 -84.41 123.63 -108.79
C THR A 976 -85.32 124.02 -107.64
N SER A 977 -85.59 125.31 -107.45
CA SER A 977 -86.52 125.83 -106.42
C SER A 977 -87.92 125.20 -106.47
N LYS A 978 -88.31 124.60 -107.59
CA LYS A 978 -89.61 123.94 -107.74
C LYS A 978 -89.56 122.43 -108.02
N LYS A 979 -88.38 121.85 -108.28
CA LYS A 979 -88.26 120.44 -108.70
C LYS A 979 -87.07 119.76 -108.07
N GLU A 980 -87.35 118.59 -107.52
CA GLU A 980 -86.38 117.64 -107.00
C GLU A 980 -85.47 117.09 -108.13
N GLY A 981 -84.21 116.85 -107.79
CA GLY A 981 -83.21 116.13 -108.58
C GLY A 981 -83.14 114.63 -108.23
N GLU A 982 -82.13 113.92 -108.74
CA GLU A 982 -81.99 112.44 -108.69
C GLU A 982 -80.52 111.98 -108.70
N LYS A 983 -80.20 110.85 -108.04
CA LYS A 983 -78.88 110.20 -107.97
C LYS A 983 -78.94 108.64 -107.95
N THR A 984 -77.91 107.94 -108.41
CA THR A 984 -77.82 106.45 -108.49
C THR A 984 -76.51 105.86 -107.95
N ARG A 985 -76.46 104.59 -107.48
CA ARG A 985 -75.24 103.81 -107.14
C ARG A 985 -75.38 102.30 -107.47
N THR A 986 -74.28 101.58 -107.73
CA THR A 986 -74.27 100.16 -108.16
C THR A 986 -73.51 99.24 -107.17
N CYS A 987 -73.95 97.97 -107.00
CA CYS A 987 -73.31 96.93 -106.18
C CYS A 987 -72.10 96.31 -106.89
N GLU A 988 -70.99 96.17 -106.17
CA GLU A 988 -69.69 95.80 -106.76
C GLU A 988 -69.51 94.30 -107.01
N VAL A 989 -70.45 93.46 -106.56
CA VAL A 989 -70.33 91.99 -106.57
C VAL A 989 -71.35 91.31 -107.50
N CYS A 990 -72.52 91.91 -107.73
CA CYS A 990 -73.61 91.27 -108.48
C CYS A 990 -74.38 92.21 -109.41
N ASP A 991 -73.79 93.33 -109.83
CA ASP A 991 -74.32 94.32 -110.79
C ASP A 991 -75.68 94.96 -110.43
N TYR A 992 -76.20 94.73 -109.21
CA TYR A 992 -77.48 95.29 -108.76
C TYR A 992 -77.40 96.83 -108.58
N VAL A 993 -78.34 97.60 -109.18
CA VAL A 993 -78.34 99.09 -109.21
C VAL A 993 -79.41 99.70 -108.28
N GLU A 994 -79.08 100.78 -107.56
CA GLU A 994 -79.94 101.52 -106.62
C GLU A 994 -80.11 103.01 -107.01
N THR A 995 -81.33 103.57 -106.90
CA THR A 995 -81.70 104.95 -107.31
C THR A 995 -82.36 105.73 -106.16
N ALA A 996 -82.07 107.03 -106.00
CA ALA A 996 -82.63 107.90 -104.95
C ALA A 996 -82.85 109.37 -105.41
N THR A 997 -83.82 110.07 -104.82
CA THR A 997 -84.18 111.46 -105.14
C THR A 997 -83.39 112.51 -104.34
N ILE A 998 -83.30 113.75 -104.85
CA ILE A 998 -82.63 114.90 -104.24
C ILE A 998 -83.64 116.05 -104.07
N PRO A 999 -83.93 116.54 -102.86
CA PRO A 999 -85.01 117.52 -102.61
C PRO A 999 -84.84 118.90 -103.31
N ALA A 1000 -85.93 119.65 -103.51
CA ALA A 1000 -85.95 121.02 -104.08
C ALA A 1000 -85.41 122.09 -103.10
N THR A 1001 -84.75 123.15 -103.60
CA THR A 1001 -83.91 124.06 -102.77
C THR A 1001 -84.62 125.24 -102.10
N GLY A 1002 -85.94 125.40 -102.27
CA GLY A 1002 -86.74 126.52 -101.77
C GLY A 1002 -87.51 127.23 -102.85
#